data_AF-A0A674F3N3-F1
#
_entry.id   AF-A0A674F3N3-F1
#
_cell.length_a   1.000
_cell.length_b   1.000
_cell.length_c   1.000
_cell.angle_alpha   90.00
_cell.angle_beta   90.00
_cell.angle_gamma   90.00
#
_symmetry.space_group_name_H-M   'P 1'
#
loop_
_entity.id
_entity.type
_entity.pdbx_description
1 polymer ?
#
loop_
_entity_poly.entity_id
_entity_poly.type
_entity_poly.pdbx_seq_one_letter_code
_entity_poly.pdbx_strand_id
1 'polypeptide(L)'
;MSWHVVPIDFVIILFSGCFTFTGGKDRRSGLILTIPLCTEQTSMEELSSTLDYLLGIPSDKCKARGFTVIVDGRKSQWNIVKTVVLMLQNVIPAEVSLVCVVKPDEFWDKKVTHFCFWKEKDRLGFEVILVSANKLTRYIEPCQLTDEFGGSLVYDHIDWVNKRLVFEKFTKESTSLLDELVVINDSEKSSQLDKERPPDCNFLPSLDPETVLQTGHELLSELQQRRFNGAEGGGVAWSPMDDELLAQPQVMKLLDSLREQYTKYQEVCRQRSKRSQLEDIQTKVMQVVNWLEGPGTEQLRTQWGIGDSIRASQALQQKHEEIESQHSEWFAVYVELNQQIAALLSAGDEEDLVELKGLQQQLSDVCYRQASQLESRQNVLQSAHEFHGTAQDLSQQLDGLLGMLCADVAPADGAAIQQTLKHLEEKLKSVEGALVGLREKGQVLMDQMSNQTSWSYGKDVPIDNKDNVDHIQGVMEDMQLRKQRCEDMVDVRRLKMLQMVQLFKCEEDASQAVEWLGELLDALLKTHIRLGDDSQETKVLLEKHKKFVDVAQSTYDYGRQLLQATVVLCQSLRCSTRSSGDTLPRLNRVWKQFTVTTEERVHRLEMACSFHTAAEKVLVQASPDQGDLPVEVEQETYEEVETVGKALLDRLTVPVIFPDG
;
A
#
# COMPACT_ATOMS: atom_id res chain seq x y z
N MET A 1 -58.91 26.14 23.79
CA MET A 1 -60.14 26.20 22.97
C MET A 1 -60.20 24.87 22.23
N SER A 2 -61.20 24.05 22.53
CA SER A 2 -61.42 22.77 21.83
C SER A 2 -62.00 23.11 20.46
N TRP A 3 -61.16 23.18 19.43
CA TRP A 3 -61.61 23.46 18.08
C TRP A 3 -62.24 22.20 17.50
N HIS A 4 -63.53 22.24 17.23
CA HIS A 4 -64.26 21.11 16.65
C HIS A 4 -63.83 20.94 15.20
N VAL A 5 -62.99 19.93 14.96
CA VAL A 5 -62.71 19.40 13.62
C VAL A 5 -64.03 18.98 13.00
N VAL A 6 -64.32 19.46 11.80
CA VAL A 6 -65.50 19.11 11.02
C VAL A 6 -65.52 17.59 10.75
N PRO A 7 -66.44 16.82 11.34
CA PRO A 7 -66.66 15.43 10.94
C PRO A 7 -67.01 15.34 9.45
N ILE A 8 -66.66 14.24 8.79
CA ILE A 8 -66.96 13.98 7.36
C ILE A 8 -68.46 14.17 7.05
N ASP A 9 -69.32 13.97 8.05
CA ASP A 9 -70.77 14.13 7.98
C ASP A 9 -71.24 15.58 7.70
N PHE A 10 -70.41 16.59 7.96
CA PHE A 10 -70.75 18.00 7.73
C PHE A 10 -70.51 18.49 6.31
N VAL A 11 -69.62 17.82 5.56
CA VAL A 11 -69.30 18.19 4.17
C VAL A 11 -70.55 18.05 3.30
N ILE A 12 -71.28 16.94 3.46
CA ILE A 12 -72.52 16.65 2.74
C ILE A 12 -73.59 17.73 3.00
N ILE A 13 -73.68 18.21 4.24
CA ILE A 13 -74.71 19.17 4.65
C ILE A 13 -74.38 20.60 4.19
N LEU A 14 -73.10 20.99 4.19
CA LEU A 14 -72.67 22.28 3.65
C LEU A 14 -72.88 22.35 2.13
N PHE A 15 -72.71 21.27 1.38
CA PHE A 15 -73.01 21.22 -0.05
C PHE A 15 -74.52 21.20 -0.38
N SER A 16 -75.38 20.90 0.61
CA SER A 16 -76.84 20.86 0.44
C SER A 16 -77.47 22.26 0.32
N GLY A 17 -76.72 23.34 0.60
CA GLY A 17 -77.20 24.72 0.45
C GLY A 17 -78.29 25.13 1.45
N CYS A 18 -78.52 24.36 2.52
CA CYS A 18 -79.56 24.61 3.53
C CYS A 18 -79.27 25.84 4.42
N PHE A 19 -78.06 26.40 4.33
CA PHE A 19 -77.64 27.65 4.97
C PHE A 19 -76.68 28.41 4.07
N THR A 20 -76.85 29.73 3.99
CA THR A 20 -75.88 30.61 3.34
C THR A 20 -75.35 31.62 4.35
N PHE A 21 -74.03 31.55 4.56
CA PHE A 21 -73.29 32.52 5.37
C PHE A 21 -72.61 33.50 4.42
N THR A 22 -73.28 34.62 4.15
CA THR A 22 -72.86 35.54 3.08
C THR A 22 -71.81 36.56 3.53
N GLY A 23 -71.56 36.68 4.83
CA GLY A 23 -70.67 37.68 5.40
C GLY A 23 -71.28 39.08 5.52
N GLY A 24 -72.53 39.25 5.09
CA GLY A 24 -73.28 40.50 5.23
C GLY A 24 -73.53 40.87 6.69
N LYS A 25 -73.65 42.17 6.96
CA LYS A 25 -73.93 42.75 8.27
C LYS A 25 -75.23 43.55 8.24
N ASP A 26 -76.03 43.44 9.29
CA ASP A 26 -77.18 44.32 9.49
C ASP A 26 -76.71 45.73 9.91
N ARG A 27 -77.66 46.66 10.09
CA ARG A 27 -77.35 48.05 10.49
C ARG A 27 -76.75 48.18 11.89
N ARG A 28 -76.84 47.15 12.73
CA ARG A 28 -76.20 47.07 14.06
C ARG A 28 -74.80 46.46 13.98
N SER A 29 -74.32 46.17 12.76
CA SER A 29 -73.11 45.40 12.51
C SER A 29 -73.16 43.95 13.03
N GLY A 30 -74.37 43.40 13.24
CA GLY A 30 -74.60 41.99 13.52
C GLY A 30 -74.58 41.16 12.24
N LEU A 31 -74.14 39.91 12.33
CA LEU A 31 -73.92 39.05 11.16
C LEU A 31 -75.23 38.55 10.57
N ILE A 32 -75.30 38.47 9.24
CA ILE A 32 -76.48 37.95 8.55
C ILE A 32 -76.27 36.47 8.25
N LEU A 33 -77.21 35.66 8.72
CA LEU A 33 -77.30 34.24 8.40
C LEU A 33 -78.58 34.01 7.61
N THR A 34 -78.49 33.35 6.45
CA THR A 34 -79.66 33.04 5.64
C THR A 34 -79.93 31.54 5.67
N ILE A 35 -81.20 31.18 5.88
CA ILE A 35 -81.72 29.82 5.91
C ILE A 35 -82.71 29.67 4.75
N PRO A 36 -82.26 29.21 3.57
CA PRO A 36 -83.15 28.92 2.46
C PRO A 36 -83.93 27.63 2.73
N LEU A 37 -85.26 27.72 2.81
CA LEU A 37 -86.11 26.56 3.00
C LEU A 37 -86.60 26.03 1.64
N CYS A 38 -86.07 24.87 1.23
CA CYS A 38 -86.49 24.15 0.02
C CYS A 38 -87.42 22.96 0.36
N THR A 39 -88.22 22.53 -0.62
CA THR A 39 -89.32 21.55 -0.43
C THR A 39 -88.88 20.11 -0.22
N GLU A 40 -87.62 19.75 -0.45
CA GLU A 40 -87.13 18.38 -0.28
C GLU A 40 -85.80 18.37 0.49
N GLN A 41 -85.76 17.60 1.59
CA GLN A 41 -84.57 17.22 2.38
C GLN A 41 -83.93 18.31 3.27
N THR A 42 -84.48 18.53 4.46
CA THR A 42 -83.66 19.06 5.57
C THR A 42 -84.10 18.43 6.88
N SER A 43 -83.30 17.52 7.43
CA SER A 43 -83.53 16.98 8.78
C SER A 43 -83.34 18.10 9.81
N MET A 44 -84.19 18.17 10.83
CA MET A 44 -84.03 19.16 11.90
C MET A 44 -82.75 18.96 12.71
N GLU A 45 -82.22 17.73 12.79
CA GLU A 45 -80.96 17.40 13.46
C GLU A 45 -79.74 17.89 12.65
N GLU A 46 -79.78 17.72 11.32
CA GLU A 46 -78.76 18.25 10.39
C GLU A 46 -78.75 19.78 10.40
N LEU A 47 -79.94 20.38 10.43
CA LEU A 47 -80.15 21.82 10.51
C LEU A 47 -79.54 22.40 11.81
N SER A 48 -79.77 21.76 12.95
CA SER A 48 -79.20 22.16 14.25
C SER A 48 -77.68 22.03 14.26
N SER A 49 -77.15 20.88 13.81
CA SER A 49 -75.70 20.62 13.81
C SER A 49 -74.96 21.61 12.90
N THR A 50 -75.51 21.93 11.73
CA THR A 50 -74.94 22.90 10.80
C THR A 50 -74.95 24.32 11.37
N LEU A 51 -76.01 24.69 12.09
CA LEU A 51 -76.06 25.95 12.82
C LEU A 51 -74.98 26.02 13.89
N ASP A 52 -74.82 24.99 14.72
CA ASP A 52 -73.80 24.96 15.76
C ASP A 52 -72.40 25.16 15.18
N TYR A 53 -72.10 24.53 14.04
CA TYR A 53 -70.85 24.75 13.31
C TYR A 53 -70.74 26.18 12.75
N LEU A 54 -71.74 26.66 12.00
CA LEU A 54 -71.72 28.00 11.37
C LEU A 54 -71.66 29.13 12.39
N LEU A 55 -72.29 28.96 13.55
CA LEU A 55 -72.20 29.89 14.68
C LEU A 55 -70.88 29.76 15.42
N GLY A 56 -70.21 28.61 15.31
CA GLY A 56 -68.83 28.39 15.75
C GLY A 56 -67.79 29.19 14.97
N ILE A 57 -68.08 29.56 13.72
CA ILE A 57 -67.13 30.21 12.80
C ILE A 57 -66.77 31.65 13.22
N PRO A 58 -67.72 32.58 13.45
CA PRO A 58 -67.38 33.95 13.79
C PRO A 58 -66.62 34.09 15.11
N SER A 59 -65.75 35.09 15.22
CA SER A 59 -65.09 35.40 16.51
C SER A 59 -66.09 35.81 17.60
N ASP A 60 -65.74 35.60 18.87
CA ASP A 60 -66.57 36.03 20.02
C ASP A 60 -66.93 37.53 19.96
N LYS A 61 -66.02 38.36 19.43
CA LYS A 61 -66.26 39.80 19.20
C LYS A 61 -67.37 40.07 18.18
N CYS A 62 -67.49 39.22 17.16
CA CYS A 62 -68.56 39.29 16.17
C CYS A 62 -69.87 38.74 16.73
N LYS A 63 -69.83 37.60 17.45
CA LYS A 63 -71.02 36.99 18.09
C LYS A 63 -71.66 37.94 19.10
N ALA A 64 -70.86 38.71 19.83
CA ALA A 64 -71.35 39.71 20.79
C ALA A 64 -72.23 40.82 20.17
N ARG A 65 -72.17 41.02 18.84
CA ARG A 65 -73.04 41.97 18.11
C ARG A 65 -74.38 41.36 17.69
N GLY A 66 -74.51 40.05 17.89
CA GLY A 66 -75.65 39.24 17.52
C GLY A 66 -75.80 38.99 16.02
N PHE A 67 -76.81 38.21 15.68
CA PHE A 67 -77.12 37.71 14.35
C PHE A 67 -78.48 38.22 13.90
N THR A 68 -78.59 38.52 12.60
CA THR A 68 -79.87 38.66 11.91
C THR A 68 -80.07 37.42 11.04
N VAL A 69 -81.11 36.65 11.32
CA VAL A 69 -81.39 35.40 10.59
C VAL A 69 -82.48 35.65 9.55
N ILE A 70 -82.17 35.46 8.27
CA ILE A 70 -83.14 35.51 7.17
C ILE A 70 -83.65 34.09 6.94
N VAL A 71 -84.92 33.83 7.21
CA VAL A 71 -85.55 32.54 6.92
C VAL A 71 -86.33 32.69 5.60
N ASP A 72 -85.80 32.14 4.50
CA ASP A 72 -86.47 32.21 3.21
C ASP A 72 -87.53 31.13 3.09
N GLY A 73 -88.76 31.47 3.47
CA GLY A 73 -89.92 30.61 3.38
C GLY A 73 -90.65 30.65 2.03
N ARG A 74 -90.12 31.35 1.00
CA ARG A 74 -90.82 31.53 -0.30
C ARG A 74 -91.16 30.21 -0.99
N LYS A 75 -90.35 29.17 -0.76
CA LYS A 75 -90.47 27.85 -1.38
C LYS A 75 -90.78 26.73 -0.36
N SER A 76 -91.30 27.06 0.83
CA SER A 76 -91.51 26.07 1.90
C SER A 76 -92.91 26.15 2.54
N GLN A 77 -93.31 25.08 3.23
CA GLN A 77 -94.58 25.03 3.98
C GLN A 77 -94.48 25.84 5.27
N TRP A 78 -95.55 26.55 5.63
CA TRP A 78 -95.57 27.44 6.80
C TRP A 78 -95.31 26.72 8.14
N ASN A 79 -95.70 25.45 8.28
CA ASN A 79 -95.39 24.66 9.47
C ASN A 79 -93.88 24.41 9.62
N ILE A 80 -93.16 24.25 8.51
CA ILE A 80 -91.70 24.11 8.50
C ILE A 80 -91.06 25.44 8.90
N VAL A 81 -91.49 26.55 8.30
CA VAL A 81 -91.03 27.91 8.67
C VAL A 81 -91.20 28.17 10.17
N LYS A 82 -92.37 27.86 10.73
CA LYS A 82 -92.63 27.97 12.18
C LYS A 82 -91.71 27.10 13.02
N THR A 83 -91.50 25.85 12.60
CA THR A 83 -90.64 24.90 13.31
C THR A 83 -89.19 25.38 13.32
N VAL A 84 -88.69 25.90 12.19
CA VAL A 84 -87.33 26.48 12.09
C VAL A 84 -87.20 27.73 12.97
N VAL A 85 -88.16 28.67 12.93
CA VAL A 85 -88.13 29.87 13.78
C VAL A 85 -88.17 29.51 15.27
N LEU A 86 -88.96 28.50 15.67
CA LEU A 86 -88.96 27.99 17.05
C LEU A 86 -87.67 27.25 17.41
N MET A 87 -87.02 26.56 16.47
CA MET A 87 -85.73 25.92 16.70
C MET A 87 -84.63 26.95 16.97
N LEU A 88 -84.63 28.10 16.28
CA LEU A 88 -83.65 29.17 16.51
C LEU A 88 -83.65 29.65 17.97
N GLN A 89 -84.77 29.51 18.69
CA GLN A 89 -84.85 29.78 20.13
C GLN A 89 -84.04 28.79 20.96
N ASN A 90 -83.96 27.52 20.57
CA ASN A 90 -83.25 26.51 21.35
C ASN A 90 -81.76 26.48 20.99
N VAL A 91 -81.42 26.74 19.73
CA VAL A 91 -80.05 26.65 19.21
C VAL A 91 -79.29 27.97 19.35
N ILE A 92 -79.97 29.13 19.26
CA ILE A 92 -79.34 30.45 19.22
C ILE A 92 -79.91 31.50 20.21
N PRO A 93 -80.39 31.14 21.42
CA PRO A 93 -81.19 32.06 22.26
C PRO A 93 -80.48 33.30 22.79
N ALA A 94 -79.15 33.37 22.76
CA ALA A 94 -78.39 34.51 23.29
C ALA A 94 -77.73 35.37 22.21
N GLU A 95 -77.77 34.94 20.94
CA GLU A 95 -77.01 35.58 19.87
C GLU A 95 -77.89 36.10 18.73
N VAL A 96 -79.18 35.73 18.60
CA VAL A 96 -80.05 36.29 17.54
C VAL A 96 -80.74 37.56 17.99
N SER A 97 -80.58 38.63 17.20
CA SER A 97 -81.15 39.94 17.47
C SER A 97 -82.34 40.28 16.58
N LEU A 98 -82.52 39.59 15.44
CA LEU A 98 -83.65 39.77 14.51
C LEU A 98 -83.82 38.52 13.63
N VAL A 99 -85.06 38.10 13.39
CA VAL A 99 -85.40 37.05 12.42
C VAL A 99 -86.31 37.62 11.34
N CYS A 100 -85.84 37.62 10.10
CA CYS A 100 -86.56 38.07 8.93
C CYS A 100 -87.15 36.88 8.18
N VAL A 101 -88.45 36.63 8.34
CA VAL A 101 -89.15 35.58 7.60
C VAL A 101 -89.58 36.12 6.24
N VAL A 102 -88.91 35.65 5.18
CA VAL A 102 -89.21 36.04 3.79
C VAL A 102 -90.38 35.24 3.28
N LYS A 103 -91.45 35.93 2.90
CA LYS A 103 -92.68 35.32 2.38
C LYS A 103 -92.83 35.56 0.86
N PRO A 104 -93.58 34.70 0.15
CA PRO A 104 -94.02 34.99 -1.21
C PRO A 104 -94.76 36.34 -1.30
N ASP A 105 -94.71 36.98 -2.48
CA ASP A 105 -95.44 38.24 -2.71
C ASP A 105 -96.96 38.02 -2.64
N GLU A 106 -97.46 36.87 -3.13
CA GLU A 106 -98.87 36.44 -3.09
C GLU A 106 -99.23 35.63 -1.83
N PHE A 107 -98.84 36.10 -0.65
CA PHE A 107 -99.16 35.42 0.61
C PHE A 107 -100.60 35.75 1.09
N TRP A 108 -101.42 34.73 1.34
CA TRP A 108 -102.86 34.85 1.60
C TRP A 108 -103.24 35.74 2.80
N ASP A 109 -104.23 36.60 2.55
CA ASP A 109 -105.07 37.41 3.44
C ASP A 109 -104.39 38.36 4.47
N LYS A 110 -104.68 39.67 4.37
CA LYS A 110 -104.17 40.74 5.26
C LYS A 110 -104.51 40.55 6.75
N LYS A 111 -105.37 39.59 7.09
CA LYS A 111 -105.75 39.25 8.47
C LYS A 111 -104.85 38.18 9.12
N VAL A 112 -104.13 37.37 8.34
CA VAL A 112 -103.30 36.26 8.86
C VAL A 112 -101.88 36.73 9.19
N THR A 113 -101.36 37.71 8.46
CA THR A 113 -99.99 38.24 8.64
C THR A 113 -99.72 38.94 9.97
N HIS A 114 -100.75 39.54 10.60
CA HIS A 114 -100.61 40.20 11.91
C HIS A 114 -100.67 39.24 13.12
N PHE A 115 -101.12 37.98 12.90
CA PHE A 115 -101.30 36.98 13.96
C PHE A 115 -100.23 35.89 13.99
N CYS A 116 -99.44 35.76 12.92
CA CYS A 116 -98.32 34.85 12.86
C CYS A 116 -97.28 35.20 13.94
N PHE A 117 -97.09 34.29 14.90
CA PHE A 117 -96.19 34.41 16.07
C PHE A 117 -96.63 35.35 17.20
N TRP A 118 -97.81 35.99 17.13
CA TRP A 118 -98.25 36.91 18.20
C TRP A 118 -98.51 36.21 19.55
N LYS A 119 -98.98 34.95 19.52
CA LYS A 119 -99.12 34.09 20.72
C LYS A 119 -97.77 33.68 21.33
N GLU A 120 -96.70 33.65 20.53
CA GLU A 120 -95.35 33.27 20.94
C GLU A 120 -94.42 34.49 21.14
N LYS A 121 -94.90 35.72 20.89
CA LYS A 121 -94.07 36.94 20.87
C LYS A 121 -93.31 37.21 22.17
N ASP A 122 -93.96 37.01 23.32
CA ASP A 122 -93.32 37.18 24.63
C ASP A 122 -92.50 35.94 25.07
N ARG A 123 -92.53 34.85 24.28
CA ARG A 123 -91.78 33.62 24.52
C ARG A 123 -90.51 33.50 23.68
N LEU A 124 -90.44 34.16 22.53
CA LEU A 124 -89.28 34.18 21.64
C LEU A 124 -88.29 35.24 22.13
N GLY A 125 -87.01 34.87 22.31
CA GLY A 125 -85.96 35.77 22.81
C GLY A 125 -85.47 36.83 21.81
N PHE A 126 -86.11 36.95 20.65
CA PHE A 126 -85.70 37.79 19.52
C PHE A 126 -86.90 38.36 18.75
N GLU A 127 -86.68 39.45 18.02
CA GLU A 127 -87.71 40.07 17.17
C GLU A 127 -87.92 39.27 15.88
N VAL A 128 -89.18 39.03 15.48
CA VAL A 128 -89.54 38.35 14.22
C VAL A 128 -90.32 39.30 13.32
N ILE A 129 -89.86 39.49 12.08
CA ILE A 129 -90.53 40.29 11.07
C ILE A 129 -90.90 39.44 9.84
N LEU A 130 -92.13 39.61 9.34
CA LEU A 130 -92.55 39.00 8.08
C LEU A 130 -92.43 40.03 6.96
N VAL A 131 -91.63 39.74 5.94
CA VAL A 131 -91.26 40.70 4.90
C VAL A 131 -91.18 40.02 3.53
N SER A 132 -91.45 40.76 2.44
CA SER A 132 -91.17 40.24 1.09
C SER A 132 -89.71 40.47 0.73
N ALA A 133 -89.13 39.63 -0.13
CA ALA A 133 -87.70 39.68 -0.48
C ALA A 133 -87.25 41.11 -0.85
N ASN A 134 -87.98 41.79 -1.74
CA ASN A 134 -87.65 43.15 -2.20
C ASN A 134 -87.77 44.25 -1.13
N LYS A 135 -88.31 43.94 0.06
CA LYS A 135 -88.44 44.89 1.18
C LYS A 135 -87.41 44.66 2.29
N LEU A 136 -86.57 43.62 2.19
CA LEU A 136 -85.47 43.37 3.14
C LEU A 136 -84.47 44.53 3.19
N THR A 137 -84.29 45.22 2.06
CA THR A 137 -83.45 46.42 1.92
C THR A 137 -83.83 47.60 2.84
N ARG A 138 -85.02 47.54 3.47
CA ARG A 138 -85.45 48.52 4.48
C ARG A 138 -84.76 48.30 5.83
N TYR A 139 -84.38 47.06 6.13
CA TYR A 139 -83.82 46.62 7.41
C TYR A 139 -82.32 46.35 7.30
N ILE A 140 -81.87 45.87 6.14
CA ILE A 140 -80.47 45.57 5.84
C ILE A 140 -80.05 46.41 4.64
N GLU A 141 -78.81 46.90 4.61
CA GLU A 141 -78.32 47.68 3.47
C GLU A 141 -78.21 46.81 2.20
N PRO A 142 -78.55 47.34 1.00
CA PRO A 142 -78.46 46.56 -0.23
C PRO A 142 -77.08 45.94 -0.49
N CYS A 143 -75.99 46.61 -0.11
CA CYS A 143 -74.63 46.09 -0.25
C CYS A 143 -74.29 44.93 0.70
N GLN A 144 -75.17 44.61 1.66
CA GLN A 144 -75.02 43.52 2.64
C GLN A 144 -76.00 42.36 2.40
N LEU A 145 -76.80 42.44 1.32
CA LEU A 145 -77.75 41.41 0.90
C LEU A 145 -77.35 40.83 -0.44
N THR A 146 -77.59 39.54 -0.64
CA THR A 146 -77.42 38.88 -1.95
C THR A 146 -78.49 39.32 -2.94
N ASP A 147 -78.22 39.16 -4.24
CA ASP A 147 -79.11 39.57 -5.35
C ASP A 147 -80.53 38.98 -5.23
N GLU A 148 -80.65 37.74 -4.72
CA GLU A 148 -81.92 37.04 -4.52
C GLU A 148 -82.87 37.69 -3.49
N PHE A 149 -82.34 38.63 -2.68
CA PHE A 149 -83.07 39.46 -1.72
C PHE A 149 -83.05 40.96 -2.08
N GLY A 150 -82.70 41.29 -3.33
CA GLY A 150 -82.66 42.65 -3.86
C GLY A 150 -81.44 43.47 -3.42
N GLY A 151 -80.35 42.80 -3.07
CA GLY A 151 -79.07 43.42 -2.74
C GLY A 151 -78.03 43.35 -3.85
N SER A 152 -76.80 43.76 -3.55
CA SER A 152 -75.66 43.80 -4.47
C SER A 152 -74.42 43.05 -3.93
N LEU A 153 -74.56 42.32 -2.82
CA LEU A 153 -73.50 41.45 -2.29
C LEU A 153 -73.39 40.25 -3.21
N VAL A 154 -72.25 40.11 -3.89
CA VAL A 154 -71.96 38.88 -4.64
C VAL A 154 -71.66 37.79 -3.60
N TYR A 155 -72.03 36.55 -3.85
CA TYR A 155 -71.73 35.42 -2.98
C TYR A 155 -71.81 34.14 -3.80
N ASP A 156 -70.77 33.32 -3.71
CA ASP A 156 -70.76 31.98 -4.29
C ASP A 156 -70.62 30.98 -3.15
N HIS A 157 -71.69 30.23 -2.92
CA HIS A 157 -71.78 29.27 -1.84
C HIS A 157 -70.82 28.09 -2.02
N ILE A 158 -70.70 27.57 -3.24
CA ILE A 158 -69.86 26.41 -3.54
C ILE A 158 -68.39 26.78 -3.38
N ASP A 159 -68.04 27.96 -3.86
CA ASP A 159 -66.72 28.56 -3.73
C ASP A 159 -66.34 28.83 -2.25
N TRP A 160 -67.29 29.30 -1.42
CA TRP A 160 -67.09 29.44 0.03
C TRP A 160 -66.89 28.08 0.72
N VAL A 161 -67.74 27.09 0.43
CA VAL A 161 -67.65 25.74 1.02
C VAL A 161 -66.30 25.10 0.68
N ASN A 162 -65.89 25.11 -0.60
CA ASN A 162 -64.62 24.54 -1.04
C ASN A 162 -63.43 25.13 -0.27
N LYS A 163 -63.38 26.46 -0.11
CA LYS A 163 -62.30 27.11 0.62
C LYS A 163 -62.31 26.79 2.10
N ARG A 164 -63.50 26.71 2.69
CA ARG A 164 -63.62 26.33 4.10
C ARG A 164 -63.10 24.91 4.32
N LEU A 165 -63.39 23.99 3.41
CA LEU A 165 -62.86 22.62 3.47
C LEU A 165 -61.34 22.58 3.37
N VAL A 166 -60.74 23.36 2.47
CA VAL A 166 -59.28 23.46 2.35
C VAL A 166 -58.65 24.03 3.63
N PHE A 167 -59.24 25.09 4.19
CA PHE A 167 -58.78 25.69 5.45
C PHE A 167 -58.87 24.73 6.65
N GLU A 168 -60.00 24.05 6.81
CA GLU A 168 -60.22 23.09 7.89
C GLU A 168 -59.30 21.87 7.76
N LYS A 169 -59.14 21.36 6.53
CA LYS A 169 -58.21 20.28 6.22
C LYS A 169 -56.78 20.68 6.59
N PHE A 170 -56.32 21.83 6.10
CA PHE A 170 -54.98 22.34 6.42
C PHE A 170 -54.79 22.52 7.92
N THR A 171 -55.76 23.10 8.62
CA THR A 171 -55.68 23.33 10.07
C THR A 171 -55.56 22.01 10.83
N LYS A 172 -56.35 21.00 10.47
CA LYS A 172 -56.31 19.67 11.07
C LYS A 172 -54.97 18.97 10.81
N GLU A 173 -54.53 18.94 9.55
CA GLU A 173 -53.27 18.31 9.16
C GLU A 173 -52.07 19.00 9.82
N SER A 174 -52.06 20.33 9.85
CA SER A 174 -50.99 21.13 10.49
C SER A 174 -50.90 20.89 11.99
N THR A 175 -52.03 20.86 12.69
CA THR A 175 -52.05 20.66 14.15
C THR A 175 -51.63 19.24 14.51
N SER A 176 -52.15 18.23 13.81
CA SER A 176 -51.73 16.84 13.99
C SER A 176 -50.23 16.68 13.74
N LEU A 177 -49.72 17.24 12.64
CA LEU A 177 -48.31 17.17 12.30
C LEU A 177 -47.43 17.92 13.31
N LEU A 178 -47.86 19.08 13.81
CA LEU A 178 -47.15 19.81 14.86
C LEU A 178 -47.00 18.98 16.14
N ASP A 179 -48.08 18.33 16.59
CA ASP A 179 -48.06 17.48 17.78
C ASP A 179 -47.07 16.32 17.61
N GLU A 180 -47.04 15.68 16.44
CA GLU A 180 -46.08 14.63 16.12
C GLU A 180 -44.63 15.15 16.09
N LEU A 181 -44.37 16.25 15.39
CA LEU A 181 -43.03 16.83 15.27
C LEU A 181 -42.46 17.25 16.63
N VAL A 182 -43.29 17.77 17.53
CA VAL A 182 -42.88 18.12 18.90
C VAL A 182 -42.42 16.87 19.66
N VAL A 183 -43.19 15.77 19.61
CA VAL A 183 -42.83 14.50 20.26
C VAL A 183 -41.50 13.97 19.71
N ILE A 184 -41.33 14.01 18.38
CA ILE A 184 -40.09 13.55 17.74
C ILE A 184 -38.90 14.40 18.18
N ASN A 185 -39.05 15.73 18.13
CA ASN A 185 -37.97 16.67 18.47
C ASN A 185 -37.56 16.59 19.95
N ASP A 186 -38.49 16.33 20.86
CA ASP A 186 -38.20 16.22 22.29
C ASP A 186 -37.63 14.85 22.69
N SER A 187 -37.89 13.80 21.89
CA SER A 187 -37.36 12.45 22.13
C SER A 187 -35.82 12.38 22.08
N GLU A 188 -35.18 13.14 21.18
CA GLU A 188 -33.70 13.20 21.10
C GLU A 188 -33.07 13.97 22.26
N LYS A 189 -33.71 15.06 22.74
CA LYS A 189 -33.18 15.82 23.88
C LYS A 189 -33.07 14.98 25.15
N SER A 190 -33.98 14.02 25.35
CA SER A 190 -33.92 13.10 26.49
C SER A 190 -32.93 11.95 26.28
N SER A 191 -32.62 11.60 25.02
CA SER A 191 -31.75 10.47 24.69
C SER A 191 -30.26 10.77 24.89
N GLN A 192 -29.87 12.04 25.09
CA GLN A 192 -28.52 12.40 25.51
C GLN A 192 -28.21 12.02 26.99
N LEU A 193 -29.22 11.73 27.83
CA LEU A 193 -29.01 11.40 29.25
C LEU A 193 -29.03 9.90 29.60
N ASP A 194 -29.61 9.03 28.77
CA ASP A 194 -29.76 7.59 29.10
C ASP A 194 -29.28 6.70 27.95
N LYS A 195 -28.19 5.96 28.20
CA LYS A 195 -27.53 5.02 27.26
C LYS A 195 -28.27 3.68 27.05
N GLU A 196 -29.49 3.51 27.56
CA GLU A 196 -30.23 2.24 27.47
C GLU A 196 -31.66 2.47 26.95
N ARG A 197 -31.84 2.64 25.64
CA ARG A 197 -33.16 2.48 24.99
C ARG A 197 -33.04 1.67 23.70
N PRO A 198 -34.07 0.84 23.38
CA PRO A 198 -34.05 -0.06 22.23
C PRO A 198 -34.07 0.71 20.90
N PRO A 199 -33.58 0.12 19.80
CA PRO A 199 -33.28 0.79 18.53
C PRO A 199 -34.51 1.13 17.67
N ASP A 200 -35.72 0.71 18.09
CA ASP A 200 -36.89 0.76 17.23
C ASP A 200 -37.88 1.84 17.67
N CYS A 201 -37.59 3.08 17.31
CA CYS A 201 -38.64 4.06 17.05
C CYS A 201 -38.19 4.99 15.90
N ASN A 202 -38.27 4.47 14.67
CA ASN A 202 -38.30 5.31 13.48
C ASN A 202 -39.59 6.13 13.48
N PHE A 203 -39.64 7.18 14.30
CA PHE A 203 -40.74 8.13 14.30
C PHE A 203 -40.65 8.97 13.03
N LEU A 204 -41.18 8.44 11.94
CA LEU A 204 -41.51 9.22 10.76
C LEU A 204 -42.87 9.87 11.00
N PRO A 205 -43.04 11.16 10.65
CA PRO A 205 -44.34 11.81 10.73
C PRO A 205 -45.35 11.11 9.80
N SER A 206 -46.61 11.08 10.22
CA SER A 206 -47.72 10.46 9.49
C SER A 206 -48.05 11.16 8.18
N LEU A 207 -47.71 12.45 8.09
CA LEU A 207 -47.86 13.32 6.93
C LEU A 207 -46.49 13.86 6.53
N ASP A 208 -46.29 14.06 5.23
CA ASP A 208 -45.08 14.71 4.73
C ASP A 208 -45.11 16.22 5.05
N PRO A 209 -44.19 16.74 5.89
CA PRO A 209 -44.19 18.14 6.26
C PRO A 209 -44.09 19.10 5.10
N GLU A 210 -43.42 18.73 4.01
CA GLU A 210 -43.30 19.59 2.82
C GLU A 210 -44.64 19.75 2.12
N THR A 211 -45.43 18.67 2.02
CA THR A 211 -46.77 18.74 1.42
C THR A 211 -47.74 19.60 2.24
N VAL A 212 -47.69 19.51 3.57
CA VAL A 212 -48.54 20.31 4.46
C VAL A 212 -48.13 21.79 4.40
N LEU A 213 -46.82 22.07 4.42
CA LEU A 213 -46.30 23.44 4.22
C LEU A 213 -46.73 24.01 2.87
N GLN A 214 -46.60 23.23 1.79
CA GLN A 214 -47.00 23.66 0.44
C GLN A 214 -48.50 24.00 0.38
N THR A 215 -49.35 23.11 0.93
CA THR A 215 -50.80 23.33 1.03
C THR A 215 -51.13 24.62 1.80
N GLY A 216 -50.40 24.90 2.88
CA GLY A 216 -50.56 26.14 3.64
C GLY A 216 -50.13 27.39 2.89
N HIS A 217 -49.05 27.34 2.10
CA HIS A 217 -48.62 28.48 1.27
C HIS A 217 -49.61 28.77 0.14
N GLU A 218 -50.17 27.73 -0.49
CA GLU A 218 -51.22 27.87 -1.51
C GLU A 218 -52.48 28.52 -0.92
N LEU A 219 -52.95 28.00 0.23
CA LEU A 219 -54.07 28.57 0.97
C LEU A 219 -53.81 30.03 1.37
N LEU A 220 -52.60 30.35 1.84
CA LEU A 220 -52.22 31.71 2.20
C LEU A 220 -52.21 32.65 0.99
N SER A 221 -51.71 32.20 -0.16
CA SER A 221 -51.70 32.97 -1.42
C SER A 221 -53.13 33.28 -1.88
N GLU A 222 -54.04 32.30 -1.82
CA GLU A 222 -55.45 32.52 -2.14
C GLU A 222 -56.12 33.54 -1.20
N LEU A 223 -55.83 33.47 0.11
CA LEU A 223 -56.35 34.43 1.09
C LEU A 223 -55.78 35.85 0.87
N GLN A 224 -54.54 35.98 0.40
CA GLN A 224 -53.88 37.28 0.17
C GLN A 224 -54.29 37.96 -1.13
N GLN A 225 -54.47 37.22 -2.23
CA GLN A 225 -54.88 37.78 -3.53
C GLN A 225 -56.22 38.54 -3.46
N ARG A 226 -57.10 38.17 -2.51
CA ARG A 226 -58.40 38.83 -2.31
C ARG A 226 -58.35 40.22 -1.71
N ARG A 227 -57.26 40.61 -1.03
CA ARG A 227 -57.12 42.00 -0.56
C ARG A 227 -56.82 42.99 -1.69
N PHE A 228 -56.19 42.52 -2.78
CA PHE A 228 -55.63 43.42 -3.81
C PHE A 228 -56.52 43.55 -5.07
N ASN A 229 -57.34 42.54 -5.40
CA ASN A 229 -58.25 42.63 -6.55
C ASN A 229 -59.46 43.58 -6.35
N GLY A 230 -59.56 44.27 -5.21
CA GLY A 230 -60.59 45.29 -4.95
C GLY A 230 -60.23 46.71 -5.39
N ALA A 231 -59.03 46.95 -5.95
CA ALA A 231 -58.53 48.30 -6.24
C ALA A 231 -58.49 48.69 -7.72
N GLU A 232 -58.57 47.74 -8.67
CA GLU A 232 -58.48 48.05 -10.10
C GLU A 232 -59.76 47.63 -10.85
N GLY A 233 -60.73 48.54 -10.87
CA GLY A 233 -62.00 48.41 -11.57
C GLY A 233 -63.14 48.88 -10.66
N GLY A 234 -63.81 49.97 -11.01
CA GLY A 234 -64.78 50.70 -10.18
C GLY A 234 -66.09 49.97 -9.81
N GLY A 235 -66.01 48.71 -9.38
CA GLY A 235 -67.07 47.98 -8.71
C GLY A 235 -66.97 48.10 -7.19
N VAL A 236 -68.12 48.04 -6.53
CA VAL A 236 -68.29 48.16 -5.07
C VAL A 236 -67.28 47.30 -4.31
N ALA A 237 -66.55 47.91 -3.38
CA ALA A 237 -65.59 47.24 -2.52
C ALA A 237 -66.28 46.13 -1.72
N TRP A 238 -66.01 44.89 -2.11
CA TRP A 238 -66.27 43.72 -1.29
C TRP A 238 -65.51 43.87 0.03
N SER A 239 -66.22 43.88 1.15
CA SER A 239 -65.60 43.75 2.47
C SER A 239 -65.50 42.27 2.78
N PRO A 240 -64.29 41.69 2.95
CA PRO A 240 -64.15 40.33 3.46
C PRO A 240 -64.90 40.21 4.79
N MET A 241 -65.44 39.03 5.06
CA MET A 241 -65.97 38.71 6.39
C MET A 241 -64.85 38.91 7.42
N ASP A 242 -65.15 39.46 8.61
CA ASP A 242 -64.13 39.68 9.66
C ASP A 242 -63.40 38.37 10.06
N ASP A 243 -63.97 37.21 9.75
CA ASP A 243 -63.40 35.86 9.92
C ASP A 243 -62.39 35.46 8.83
N GLU A 244 -62.60 35.85 7.57
CA GLU A 244 -61.60 35.68 6.50
C GLU A 244 -60.33 36.50 6.81
N LEU A 245 -60.51 37.59 7.57
CA LEU A 245 -59.46 38.40 8.18
C LEU A 245 -58.72 37.71 9.35
N LEU A 246 -59.31 36.71 10.00
CA LEU A 246 -58.70 35.92 11.09
C LEU A 246 -58.07 34.61 10.59
N ALA A 247 -58.60 34.04 9.50
CA ALA A 247 -58.04 32.87 8.83
C ALA A 247 -56.59 33.09 8.37
N GLN A 248 -56.29 34.27 7.80
CA GLN A 248 -54.94 34.60 7.33
C GLN A 248 -53.89 34.61 8.47
N PRO A 249 -54.06 35.38 9.58
CA PRO A 249 -53.17 35.31 10.73
C PRO A 249 -53.02 33.89 11.32
N GLN A 250 -54.09 33.10 11.30
CA GLN A 250 -54.07 31.72 11.80
C GLN A 250 -53.23 30.80 10.91
N VAL A 251 -53.41 30.86 9.58
CA VAL A 251 -52.60 30.10 8.62
C VAL A 251 -51.12 30.50 8.72
N MET A 252 -50.83 31.80 8.80
CA MET A 252 -49.45 32.28 8.97
C MET A 252 -48.81 31.74 10.26
N LYS A 253 -49.53 31.79 11.39
CA LYS A 253 -49.04 31.26 12.66
C LYS A 253 -48.76 29.75 12.59
N LEU A 254 -49.64 28.98 11.95
CA LEU A 254 -49.45 27.54 11.78
C LEU A 254 -48.26 27.23 10.88
N LEU A 255 -48.11 27.96 9.77
CA LEU A 255 -46.95 27.84 8.87
C LEU A 255 -45.64 28.17 9.58
N ASP A 256 -45.60 29.25 10.36
CA ASP A 256 -44.40 29.63 11.13
C ASP A 256 -44.04 28.56 12.15
N SER A 257 -45.04 28.05 12.88
CA SER A 257 -44.85 26.97 13.87
C SER A 257 -44.38 25.68 13.22
N LEU A 258 -44.99 25.29 12.08
CA LEU A 258 -44.62 24.11 11.32
C LEU A 258 -43.19 24.24 10.79
N ARG A 259 -42.82 25.38 10.23
CA ARG A 259 -41.48 25.63 9.71
C ARG A 259 -40.42 25.56 10.80
N GLU A 260 -40.71 26.10 11.99
CA GLU A 260 -39.80 26.02 13.13
C GLU A 260 -39.59 24.57 13.58
N GLN A 261 -40.69 23.82 13.76
CA GLN A 261 -40.61 22.42 14.19
C GLN A 261 -40.02 21.50 13.12
N TYR A 262 -40.31 21.78 11.84
CA TYR A 262 -39.75 21.03 10.71
C TYR A 262 -38.24 21.24 10.60
N THR A 263 -37.75 22.48 10.78
CA THR A 263 -36.28 22.75 10.82
C THR A 263 -35.61 21.94 11.93
N LYS A 264 -36.22 21.86 13.12
CA LYS A 264 -35.70 21.03 14.23
C LYS A 264 -35.72 19.54 13.89
N TYR A 265 -36.78 19.07 13.25
CA TYR A 265 -36.91 17.68 12.79
C TYR A 265 -35.85 17.32 11.73
N GLN A 266 -35.59 18.23 10.78
CA GLN A 266 -34.53 18.06 9.79
C GLN A 266 -33.15 17.92 10.45
N GLU A 267 -32.87 18.72 11.47
CA GLU A 267 -31.61 18.59 12.24
C GLU A 267 -31.55 17.27 13.01
N VAL A 268 -32.64 16.81 13.63
CA VAL A 268 -32.72 15.47 14.25
C VAL A 268 -32.43 14.37 13.24
N CYS A 269 -33.00 14.43 12.04
CA CYS A 269 -32.75 13.46 10.98
C CYS A 269 -31.28 13.48 10.52
N ARG A 270 -30.69 14.66 10.37
CA ARG A 270 -29.26 14.82 10.04
C ARG A 270 -28.38 14.17 11.10
N GLN A 271 -28.65 14.43 12.38
CA GLN A 271 -27.89 13.87 13.50
C GLN A 271 -28.02 12.35 13.60
N ARG A 272 -29.22 11.80 13.39
CA ARG A 272 -29.41 10.32 13.33
C ARG A 272 -28.63 9.68 12.20
N SER A 273 -28.67 10.26 11.01
CA SER A 273 -27.91 9.78 9.86
C SER A 273 -26.40 9.81 10.14
N LYS A 274 -25.90 10.89 10.75
CA LYS A 274 -24.51 11.03 11.17
C LYS A 274 -24.09 9.97 12.21
N ARG A 275 -24.90 9.75 13.26
CA ARG A 275 -24.63 8.73 14.28
C ARG A 275 -24.58 7.33 13.68
N SER A 276 -25.50 7.00 12.78
CA SER A 276 -25.50 5.72 12.08
C SER A 276 -24.26 5.53 11.20
N GLN A 277 -23.80 6.58 10.52
CA GLN A 277 -22.53 6.55 9.76
C GLN A 277 -21.32 6.32 10.67
N LEU A 278 -21.28 6.97 11.85
CA LEU A 278 -20.20 6.79 12.82
C LEU A 278 -20.16 5.35 13.35
N GLU A 279 -21.30 4.77 13.69
CA GLU A 279 -21.42 3.37 14.14
C GLU A 279 -20.97 2.37 13.07
N ASP A 280 -21.31 2.60 11.80
CA ASP A 280 -20.85 1.77 10.68
C ASP A 280 -19.33 1.86 10.49
N ILE A 281 -18.77 3.09 10.54
CA ILE A 281 -17.31 3.30 10.49
C ILE A 281 -16.62 2.61 11.67
N GLN A 282 -17.11 2.77 12.89
CA GLN A 282 -16.55 2.12 14.08
C GLN A 282 -16.55 0.59 13.94
N THR A 283 -17.65 0.03 13.44
CA THR A 283 -17.78 -1.42 13.19
C THR A 283 -16.74 -1.90 12.17
N LYS A 284 -16.59 -1.19 11.05
CA LYS A 284 -15.62 -1.54 10.01
C LYS A 284 -14.17 -1.36 10.49
N VAL A 285 -13.86 -0.29 11.23
CA VAL A 285 -12.54 -0.09 11.85
C VAL A 285 -12.21 -1.28 12.76
N MET A 286 -13.15 -1.70 13.61
CA MET A 286 -12.97 -2.85 14.50
C MET A 286 -12.74 -4.15 13.71
N GLN A 287 -13.40 -4.36 12.58
CA GLN A 287 -13.16 -5.52 11.71
C GLN A 287 -11.73 -5.53 11.16
N VAL A 288 -11.24 -4.40 10.64
CA VAL A 288 -9.87 -4.26 10.12
C VAL A 288 -8.85 -4.53 11.23
N VAL A 289 -9.03 -3.90 12.40
CA VAL A 289 -8.13 -4.07 13.55
C VAL A 289 -8.09 -5.52 14.01
N ASN A 290 -9.26 -6.15 14.21
CA ASN A 290 -9.34 -7.54 14.66
C ASN A 290 -8.72 -8.52 13.66
N TRP A 291 -8.86 -8.26 12.36
CA TRP A 291 -8.24 -9.11 11.35
C TRP A 291 -6.72 -8.96 11.34
N LEU A 292 -6.22 -7.72 11.34
CA LEU A 292 -4.78 -7.42 11.29
C LEU A 292 -4.05 -7.90 12.56
N GLU A 293 -4.61 -7.63 13.74
CA GLU A 293 -4.01 -8.05 15.02
C GLU A 293 -4.27 -9.53 15.37
N GLY A 294 -5.23 -10.17 14.71
CA GLY A 294 -5.56 -11.58 14.89
C GLY A 294 -4.99 -12.44 13.75
N PRO A 295 -5.82 -12.83 12.75
CA PRO A 295 -5.40 -13.64 11.60
C PRO A 295 -4.13 -13.17 10.88
N GLY A 296 -4.00 -11.88 10.55
CA GLY A 296 -2.84 -11.35 9.81
C GLY A 296 -1.53 -11.55 10.57
N THR A 297 -1.54 -11.21 11.85
CA THR A 297 -0.41 -11.44 12.76
C THR A 297 -0.10 -12.94 12.93
N GLU A 298 -1.12 -13.80 13.04
CA GLU A 298 -0.94 -15.26 13.18
C GLU A 298 -0.31 -15.90 11.94
N GLN A 299 -0.69 -15.44 10.74
CA GLN A 299 -0.08 -15.91 9.49
C GLN A 299 1.42 -15.66 9.49
N LEU A 300 1.83 -14.45 9.89
CA LEU A 300 3.23 -14.09 9.89
C LEU A 300 4.00 -14.79 11.03
N ARG A 301 3.38 -14.96 12.20
CA ARG A 301 3.93 -15.74 13.33
C ARG A 301 4.16 -17.20 12.97
N THR A 302 3.24 -17.85 12.24
CA THR A 302 3.40 -19.26 11.85
C THR A 302 4.37 -19.45 10.69
N GLN A 303 4.63 -18.41 9.89
CA GLN A 303 5.53 -18.43 8.74
C GLN A 303 6.85 -17.69 9.01
N TRP A 304 7.50 -17.96 10.14
CA TRP A 304 8.74 -17.30 10.56
C TRP A 304 10.04 -17.94 10.02
N GLY A 305 9.99 -19.19 9.56
CA GLY A 305 11.16 -19.94 9.10
C GLY A 305 11.82 -19.36 7.83
N ILE A 306 13.12 -19.56 7.64
CA ILE A 306 13.87 -19.02 6.48
C ILE A 306 14.12 -20.05 5.36
N GLY A 307 13.84 -21.33 5.63
CA GLY A 307 14.17 -22.44 4.74
C GLY A 307 15.62 -22.88 4.86
N ASP A 308 15.91 -24.12 4.46
CA ASP A 308 17.22 -24.77 4.57
C ASP A 308 18.02 -24.79 3.25
N SER A 309 17.48 -24.16 2.21
CA SER A 309 18.00 -24.19 0.85
C SER A 309 17.40 -23.07 0.02
N ILE A 310 18.01 -22.78 -1.15
CA ILE A 310 17.49 -21.79 -2.13
C ILE A 310 16.04 -22.10 -2.52
N ARG A 311 15.73 -23.38 -2.74
CA ARG A 311 14.38 -23.81 -3.14
C ARG A 311 13.38 -23.58 -2.00
N ALA A 312 13.76 -23.92 -0.76
CA ALA A 312 12.90 -23.73 0.40
C ALA A 312 12.66 -22.25 0.69
N SER A 313 13.69 -21.40 0.62
CA SER A 313 13.54 -19.95 0.80
C SER A 313 12.69 -19.32 -0.29
N GLN A 314 12.83 -19.75 -1.55
CA GLN A 314 12.00 -19.28 -2.66
C GLN A 314 10.53 -19.68 -2.51
N ALA A 315 10.24 -20.90 -2.03
CA ALA A 315 8.87 -21.32 -1.74
C ALA A 315 8.24 -20.49 -0.62
N LEU A 316 9.03 -20.10 0.39
CA LEU A 316 8.59 -19.21 1.46
C LEU A 316 8.36 -17.78 0.96
N GLN A 317 9.14 -17.28 -0.01
CA GLN A 317 8.88 -16.00 -0.67
C GLN A 317 7.53 -16.00 -1.40
N GLN A 318 7.24 -17.03 -2.19
CA GLN A 318 5.94 -17.14 -2.87
C GLN A 318 4.78 -17.18 -1.88
N LYS A 319 4.94 -17.93 -0.78
CA LYS A 319 3.93 -17.96 0.28
C LYS A 319 3.78 -16.61 0.98
N HIS A 320 4.85 -15.83 1.10
CA HIS A 320 4.80 -14.48 1.65
C HIS A 320 4.06 -13.52 0.71
N GLU A 321 4.28 -13.61 -0.61
CA GLU A 321 3.53 -12.84 -1.61
C GLU A 321 2.01 -13.12 -1.52
N GLU A 322 1.60 -14.38 -1.27
CA GLU A 322 0.19 -14.73 -1.03
C GLU A 322 -0.38 -14.05 0.23
N ILE A 323 0.42 -13.95 1.30
CA ILE A 323 0.04 -13.27 2.54
C ILE A 323 -0.06 -11.76 2.33
N GLU A 324 0.90 -11.16 1.61
CA GLU A 324 0.88 -9.73 1.24
C GLU A 324 -0.36 -9.39 0.41
N SER A 325 -0.74 -10.26 -0.53
CA SER A 325 -1.96 -10.09 -1.31
C SER A 325 -3.20 -10.02 -0.42
N GLN A 326 -3.32 -10.88 0.59
CA GLN A 326 -4.45 -10.84 1.53
C GLN A 326 -4.44 -9.55 2.37
N HIS A 327 -3.27 -9.09 2.83
CA HIS A 327 -3.15 -7.83 3.56
C HIS A 327 -3.50 -6.61 2.68
N SER A 328 -3.20 -6.66 1.38
CA SER A 328 -3.51 -5.57 0.44
C SER A 328 -5.00 -5.28 0.34
N GLU A 329 -5.86 -6.30 0.45
CA GLU A 329 -7.32 -6.15 0.46
C GLU A 329 -7.77 -5.35 1.69
N TRP A 330 -7.21 -5.64 2.86
CA TRP A 330 -7.51 -4.90 4.10
C TRP A 330 -6.91 -3.49 4.10
N PHE A 331 -5.74 -3.29 3.47
CA PHE A 331 -5.18 -1.95 3.28
C PHE A 331 -6.03 -1.08 2.33
N ALA A 332 -6.73 -1.68 1.37
CA ALA A 332 -7.69 -0.95 0.55
C ALA A 332 -8.90 -0.47 1.38
N VAL A 333 -9.45 -1.34 2.25
CA VAL A 333 -10.52 -0.98 3.20
C VAL A 333 -10.06 0.14 4.15
N TYR A 334 -8.82 0.07 4.63
CA TYR A 334 -8.19 1.13 5.42
C TYR A 334 -8.23 2.49 4.72
N VAL A 335 -7.82 2.56 3.45
CA VAL A 335 -7.81 3.81 2.68
C VAL A 335 -9.22 4.37 2.53
N GLU A 336 -10.20 3.51 2.23
CA GLU A 336 -11.60 3.91 2.10
C GLU A 336 -12.15 4.48 3.42
N LEU A 337 -11.91 3.78 4.55
CA LEU A 337 -12.33 4.23 5.87
C LEU A 337 -11.67 5.56 6.27
N ASN A 338 -10.38 5.71 6.00
CA ASN A 338 -9.68 6.97 6.28
C ASN A 338 -10.24 8.14 5.46
N GLN A 339 -10.67 7.90 4.23
CA GLN A 339 -11.33 8.91 3.40
C GLN A 339 -12.71 9.28 3.96
N GLN A 340 -13.50 8.28 4.41
CA GLN A 340 -14.79 8.51 5.06
C GLN A 340 -14.65 9.30 6.36
N ILE A 341 -13.68 8.93 7.22
CA ILE A 341 -13.36 9.65 8.46
C ILE A 341 -12.93 11.09 8.16
N ALA A 342 -12.08 11.30 7.16
CA ALA A 342 -11.64 12.64 6.76
C ALA A 342 -12.81 13.52 6.28
N ALA A 343 -13.76 12.96 5.52
CA ALA A 343 -14.95 13.67 5.09
C ALA A 343 -15.81 14.12 6.29
N LEU A 344 -16.03 13.25 7.27
CA LEU A 344 -16.77 13.59 8.50
C LEU A 344 -16.05 14.65 9.35
N LEU A 345 -14.72 14.56 9.48
CA LEU A 345 -13.91 15.56 10.17
C LEU A 345 -13.99 16.93 9.49
N SER A 346 -14.11 16.97 8.16
CA SER A 346 -14.25 18.22 7.40
C SER A 346 -15.64 18.85 7.50
N ALA A 347 -16.68 18.05 7.74
CA ALA A 347 -18.06 18.51 7.86
C ALA A 347 -18.40 19.14 9.23
N GLY A 348 -17.64 18.77 10.28
CA GLY A 348 -17.45 19.53 11.53
C GLY A 348 -18.63 19.67 12.51
N ASP A 349 -18.59 18.90 13.61
CA ASP A 349 -19.12 19.24 14.94
C ASP A 349 -18.04 18.84 15.98
N GLU A 350 -17.83 19.60 17.07
CA GLU A 350 -16.70 19.36 18.01
C GLU A 350 -16.79 18.05 18.80
N GLU A 351 -18.00 17.55 19.10
CA GLU A 351 -18.21 16.36 19.94
C GLU A 351 -17.59 15.09 19.33
N ASP A 352 -17.71 14.89 18.02
CA ASP A 352 -17.26 13.66 17.35
C ASP A 352 -15.78 13.69 16.95
N LEU A 353 -15.11 14.84 17.07
CA LEU A 353 -13.72 15.02 16.65
C LEU A 353 -12.76 14.10 17.40
N VAL A 354 -13.00 13.88 18.70
CA VAL A 354 -12.13 13.04 19.54
C VAL A 354 -12.27 11.59 19.15
N GLU A 355 -13.50 11.10 18.96
CA GLU A 355 -13.79 9.71 18.59
C GLU A 355 -13.27 9.39 17.19
N LEU A 356 -13.58 10.22 16.18
CA LEU A 356 -13.11 10.04 14.81
C LEU A 356 -11.58 10.05 14.71
N LYS A 357 -10.90 10.95 15.44
CA LYS A 357 -9.44 10.96 15.51
C LYS A 357 -8.89 9.72 16.22
N GLY A 358 -9.56 9.25 17.27
CA GLY A 358 -9.20 8.01 17.95
C GLY A 358 -9.25 6.80 17.01
N LEU A 359 -10.34 6.65 16.25
CA LEU A 359 -10.50 5.59 15.26
C LEU A 359 -9.46 5.69 14.13
N GLN A 360 -9.23 6.88 13.59
CA GLN A 360 -8.21 7.12 12.57
C GLN A 360 -6.80 6.75 13.07
N GLN A 361 -6.45 7.15 14.29
CA GLN A 361 -5.14 6.84 14.87
C GLN A 361 -4.97 5.34 15.08
N GLN A 362 -5.97 4.67 15.68
CA GLN A 362 -5.93 3.23 15.91
C GLN A 362 -5.75 2.46 14.60
N LEU A 363 -6.51 2.83 13.57
CA LEU A 363 -6.45 2.19 12.27
C LEU A 363 -5.08 2.41 11.60
N SER A 364 -4.53 3.64 11.67
CA SER A 364 -3.22 3.98 11.13
C SER A 364 -2.09 3.23 11.84
N ASP A 365 -2.14 3.15 13.18
CA ASP A 365 -1.12 2.47 13.99
C ASP A 365 -1.05 0.98 13.68
N VAL A 366 -2.20 0.31 13.55
CA VAL A 366 -2.26 -1.13 13.24
C VAL A 366 -1.79 -1.39 11.81
N CYS A 367 -2.24 -0.60 10.82
CA CYS A 367 -1.84 -0.79 9.43
C CYS A 367 -0.35 -0.55 9.22
N TYR A 368 0.21 0.52 9.81
CA TYR A 368 1.65 0.81 9.70
C TYR A 368 2.51 -0.29 10.33
N ARG A 369 2.09 -0.79 11.49
CA ARG A 369 2.79 -1.90 12.18
C ARG A 369 2.80 -3.17 11.33
N GLN A 370 1.66 -3.56 10.77
CA GLN A 370 1.57 -4.75 9.90
C GLN A 370 2.39 -4.56 8.62
N ALA A 371 2.34 -3.39 7.98
CA ALA A 371 3.13 -3.10 6.80
C ALA A 371 4.65 -3.22 7.09
N SER A 372 5.11 -2.67 8.21
CA SER A 372 6.52 -2.79 8.63
C SER A 372 6.93 -4.24 8.92
N GLN A 373 6.03 -5.04 9.50
CA GLN A 373 6.25 -6.47 9.75
C GLN A 373 6.35 -7.29 8.46
N LEU A 374 5.47 -7.03 7.48
CA LEU A 374 5.54 -7.64 6.14
C LEU A 374 6.87 -7.31 5.46
N GLU A 375 7.23 -6.03 5.41
CA GLU A 375 8.48 -5.57 4.80
C GLU A 375 9.71 -6.19 5.49
N SER A 376 9.74 -6.22 6.82
CA SER A 376 10.81 -6.87 7.59
C SER A 376 10.94 -8.35 7.25
N ARG A 377 9.80 -9.04 7.10
CA ARG A 377 9.78 -10.47 6.75
C ARG A 377 10.27 -10.71 5.32
N GLN A 378 9.86 -9.88 4.37
CA GLN A 378 10.32 -9.92 2.98
C GLN A 378 11.84 -9.76 2.90
N ASN A 379 12.40 -8.80 3.64
CA ASN A 379 13.84 -8.55 3.70
C ASN A 379 14.64 -9.74 4.26
N VAL A 380 14.11 -10.40 5.31
CA VAL A 380 14.72 -11.62 5.86
C VAL A 380 14.69 -12.77 4.85
N LEU A 381 13.58 -12.96 4.13
CA LEU A 381 13.48 -14.01 3.10
C LEU A 381 14.43 -13.77 1.93
N GLN A 382 14.54 -12.51 1.48
CA GLN A 382 15.46 -12.13 0.42
C GLN A 382 16.92 -12.39 0.84
N SER A 383 17.29 -11.96 2.04
CA SER A 383 18.63 -12.19 2.60
C SER A 383 18.92 -13.68 2.77
N ALA A 384 17.94 -14.49 3.19
CA ALA A 384 18.06 -15.94 3.28
C ALA A 384 18.26 -16.60 1.91
N HIS A 385 17.53 -16.15 0.89
CA HIS A 385 17.71 -16.64 -0.48
C HIS A 385 19.13 -16.35 -0.99
N GLU A 386 19.64 -15.13 -0.77
CA GLU A 386 20.98 -14.75 -1.18
C GLU A 386 22.09 -15.47 -0.40
N PHE A 387 21.88 -15.70 0.90
CA PHE A 387 22.77 -16.50 1.74
C PHE A 387 22.89 -17.93 1.20
N HIS A 388 21.76 -18.60 0.98
CA HIS A 388 21.71 -19.96 0.45
C HIS A 388 22.28 -20.05 -0.97
N GLY A 389 22.06 -19.03 -1.81
CA GLY A 389 22.69 -18.89 -3.13
C GLY A 389 24.21 -18.89 -3.04
N THR A 390 24.74 -18.04 -2.16
CA THR A 390 26.19 -17.91 -1.95
C THR A 390 26.78 -19.20 -1.38
N ALA A 391 26.07 -19.87 -0.47
CA ALA A 391 26.50 -21.15 0.09
C ALA A 391 26.57 -22.25 -0.99
N GLN A 392 25.59 -22.30 -1.89
CA GLN A 392 25.59 -23.27 -3.00
C GLN A 392 26.74 -22.99 -3.98
N ASP A 393 26.96 -21.74 -4.35
CA ASP A 393 28.06 -21.35 -5.24
C ASP A 393 29.42 -21.68 -4.63
N LEU A 394 29.62 -21.39 -3.34
CA LEU A 394 30.83 -21.76 -2.61
C LEU A 394 31.03 -23.28 -2.57
N SER A 395 29.96 -24.05 -2.33
CA SER A 395 30.02 -25.51 -2.39
C SER A 395 30.51 -26.00 -3.76
N GLN A 396 30.00 -25.44 -4.86
CA GLN A 396 30.44 -25.80 -6.21
C GLN A 396 31.91 -25.41 -6.47
N GLN A 397 32.35 -24.25 -5.97
CA GLN A 397 33.76 -23.86 -6.06
C GLN A 397 34.67 -24.82 -5.28
N LEU A 398 34.25 -25.26 -4.10
CA LEU A 398 34.95 -26.25 -3.27
C LEU A 398 34.98 -27.63 -3.95
N ASP A 399 33.89 -28.08 -4.56
CA ASP A 399 33.86 -29.32 -5.35
C ASP A 399 34.84 -29.24 -6.52
N GLY A 400 34.85 -28.12 -7.23
CA GLY A 400 35.80 -27.86 -8.30
C GLY A 400 37.25 -27.78 -7.82
N LEU A 401 37.51 -27.27 -6.62
CA LEU A 401 38.85 -27.21 -6.03
C LEU A 401 39.31 -28.63 -5.66
N LEU A 402 38.46 -29.39 -4.97
CA LEU A 402 38.70 -30.78 -4.62
C LEU A 402 39.00 -31.62 -5.87
N GLY A 403 38.26 -31.40 -6.96
CA GLY A 403 38.53 -32.04 -8.25
C GLY A 403 39.95 -31.79 -8.76
N MET A 404 40.47 -30.56 -8.67
CA MET A 404 41.85 -30.23 -9.08
C MET A 404 42.90 -30.84 -8.15
N LEU A 405 42.60 -30.93 -6.85
CA LEU A 405 43.49 -31.52 -5.86
C LEU A 405 43.62 -33.03 -6.05
N CYS A 406 42.52 -33.70 -6.39
CA CYS A 406 42.43 -35.14 -6.61
C CYS A 406 42.84 -35.59 -8.02
N ALA A 407 42.80 -34.72 -9.03
CA ALA A 407 43.19 -35.07 -10.40
C ALA A 407 44.66 -35.51 -10.46
N ASP A 408 45.04 -36.46 -11.30
CA ASP A 408 46.45 -36.78 -11.51
C ASP A 408 47.19 -35.60 -12.17
N VAL A 409 48.41 -35.29 -11.71
CA VAL A 409 49.26 -34.35 -12.48
C VAL A 409 49.81 -35.12 -13.66
N ALA A 410 49.22 -34.94 -14.83
CA ALA A 410 49.80 -35.48 -16.05
C ALA A 410 51.20 -34.88 -16.25
N PRO A 411 52.21 -35.68 -16.66
CA PRO A 411 53.52 -35.17 -17.03
C PRO A 411 53.43 -34.38 -18.36
N ALA A 412 52.92 -33.16 -18.28
CA ALA A 412 53.00 -32.11 -19.30
C ALA A 412 54.31 -31.33 -19.12
N ASP A 413 54.65 -30.42 -20.04
CA ASP A 413 55.84 -29.56 -19.87
C ASP A 413 55.77 -28.68 -18.60
N GLY A 414 56.92 -28.14 -18.18
CA GLY A 414 57.01 -27.31 -16.99
C GLY A 414 56.10 -26.08 -17.03
N ALA A 415 55.84 -25.52 -18.22
CA ALA A 415 54.98 -24.34 -18.38
C ALA A 415 53.50 -24.66 -18.11
N ALA A 416 52.99 -25.79 -18.60
CA ALA A 416 51.62 -26.25 -18.34
C ALA A 416 51.39 -26.51 -16.84
N ILE A 417 52.40 -27.06 -16.14
CA ILE A 417 52.31 -27.31 -14.70
C ILE A 417 52.30 -25.98 -13.92
N GLN A 418 53.14 -25.01 -14.30
CA GLN A 418 53.12 -23.67 -13.72
C GLN A 418 51.77 -22.96 -13.92
N GLN A 419 51.17 -23.08 -15.11
CA GLN A 419 49.84 -22.54 -15.37
C GLN A 419 48.78 -23.19 -14.49
N THR A 420 48.82 -24.51 -14.33
CA THR A 420 47.89 -25.24 -13.46
C THR A 420 48.07 -24.83 -11.99
N LEU A 421 49.31 -24.59 -11.55
CA LEU A 421 49.62 -24.12 -10.20
C LEU A 421 49.05 -22.72 -9.97
N LYS A 422 49.23 -21.81 -10.93
CA LYS A 422 48.64 -20.46 -10.89
C LYS A 422 47.11 -20.53 -10.80
N HIS A 423 46.49 -21.39 -11.59
CA HIS A 423 45.03 -21.58 -11.55
C HIS A 423 44.55 -22.10 -10.19
N LEU A 424 45.30 -23.02 -9.57
CA LEU A 424 45.03 -23.50 -8.21
C LEU A 424 45.06 -22.35 -7.19
N GLU A 425 46.07 -21.48 -7.26
CA GLU A 425 46.20 -20.31 -6.39
C GLU A 425 45.07 -19.29 -6.56
N GLU A 426 44.69 -19.01 -7.81
CA GLU A 426 43.54 -18.14 -8.12
C GLU A 426 42.24 -18.71 -7.55
N LYS A 427 42.02 -20.03 -7.68
CA LYS A 427 40.82 -20.69 -7.16
C LYS A 427 40.78 -20.69 -5.63
N LEU A 428 41.91 -20.86 -4.95
CA LEU A 428 41.99 -20.74 -3.50
C LEU A 428 41.62 -19.34 -3.02
N LYS A 429 42.13 -18.31 -3.70
CA LYS A 429 41.77 -16.91 -3.40
C LYS A 429 40.27 -16.65 -3.63
N SER A 430 39.70 -17.20 -4.70
CA SER A 430 38.25 -17.12 -4.98
C SER A 430 37.43 -17.76 -3.86
N VAL A 431 37.80 -18.96 -3.41
CA VAL A 431 37.11 -19.68 -2.32
C VAL A 431 37.19 -18.91 -1.00
N GLU A 432 38.34 -18.32 -0.67
CA GLU A 432 38.48 -17.46 0.51
C GLU A 432 37.53 -16.25 0.43
N GLY A 433 37.54 -15.52 -0.69
CA GLY A 433 36.65 -14.37 -0.88
C GLY A 433 35.17 -14.74 -0.80
N ALA A 434 34.78 -15.86 -1.42
CA ALA A 434 33.41 -16.36 -1.37
C ALA A 434 32.99 -16.77 0.05
N LEU A 435 33.90 -17.33 0.86
CA LEU A 435 33.60 -17.68 2.25
C LEU A 435 33.47 -16.43 3.15
N VAL A 436 34.27 -15.39 2.93
CA VAL A 436 34.09 -14.09 3.59
C VAL A 436 32.72 -13.50 3.23
N GLY A 437 32.36 -13.48 1.94
CA GLY A 437 31.05 -12.99 1.50
C GLY A 437 29.88 -13.80 2.07
N LEU A 438 30.02 -15.12 2.20
CA LEU A 438 29.03 -15.97 2.86
C LEU A 438 28.84 -15.57 4.34
N ARG A 439 29.93 -15.31 5.06
CA ARG A 439 29.89 -14.88 6.46
C ARG A 439 29.22 -13.52 6.63
N GLU A 440 29.54 -12.56 5.76
CA GLU A 440 28.91 -11.24 5.78
C GLU A 440 27.40 -11.34 5.57
N LYS A 441 26.96 -12.11 4.57
CA LYS A 441 25.53 -12.35 4.32
C LYS A 441 24.84 -13.09 5.47
N GLY A 442 25.52 -14.09 6.05
CA GLY A 442 25.02 -14.82 7.22
C GLY A 442 24.84 -13.89 8.42
N GLN A 443 25.79 -12.99 8.67
CA GLN A 443 25.69 -12.00 9.76
C GLN A 443 24.54 -11.02 9.54
N VAL A 444 24.41 -10.46 8.33
CA VAL A 444 23.31 -9.55 7.98
C VAL A 444 21.96 -10.22 8.21
N LEU A 445 21.81 -11.48 7.80
CA LEU A 445 20.59 -12.25 8.00
C LEU A 445 20.30 -12.47 9.49
N MET A 446 21.29 -12.88 10.29
CA MET A 446 21.13 -13.04 11.74
C MET A 446 20.79 -11.73 12.44
N ASP A 447 21.38 -10.61 12.03
CA ASP A 447 21.11 -9.27 12.58
C ASP A 447 19.67 -8.83 12.27
N GLN A 448 19.21 -9.03 11.03
CA GLN A 448 17.82 -8.74 10.65
C GLN A 448 16.82 -9.56 11.46
N MET A 449 17.11 -10.84 11.69
CA MET A 449 16.26 -11.73 12.49
C MET A 449 16.28 -11.39 13.98
N SER A 450 17.41 -10.93 14.51
CA SER A 450 17.55 -10.52 15.91
C SER A 450 16.84 -9.18 16.20
N ASN A 451 16.74 -8.32 15.19
CA ASN A 451 16.09 -7.02 15.27
C ASN A 451 14.58 -7.06 14.97
N GLN A 452 13.98 -8.23 14.68
CA GLN A 452 12.54 -8.34 14.50
C GLN A 452 11.81 -8.06 15.83
N THR A 453 11.11 -6.94 15.89
CA THR A 453 10.27 -6.54 17.02
C THR A 453 9.15 -7.58 17.23
N SER A 454 8.85 -7.89 18.49
CA SER A 454 7.77 -8.79 18.91
C SER A 454 6.48 -8.55 18.12
N TRP A 455 5.91 -9.65 17.61
CA TRP A 455 4.75 -9.64 16.73
C TRP A 455 3.43 -9.44 17.49
N SER A 456 3.46 -9.28 18.81
CA SER A 456 2.25 -9.15 19.64
C SER A 456 2.12 -7.81 20.35
N TYR A 457 0.91 -7.26 20.30
CA TYR A 457 0.49 -6.15 21.14
C TYR A 457 0.45 -6.60 22.61
N GLY A 458 1.23 -5.94 23.48
CA GLY A 458 1.13 -6.10 24.94
C GLY A 458 1.73 -7.38 25.55
N LYS A 459 2.36 -8.26 24.76
CA LYS A 459 3.22 -9.34 25.27
C LYS A 459 4.48 -9.43 24.41
N ASP A 460 5.63 -9.17 24.99
CA ASP A 460 6.91 -9.50 24.38
C ASP A 460 7.11 -11.01 24.46
N VAL A 461 6.57 -11.76 23.49
CA VAL A 461 7.00 -13.14 23.27
C VAL A 461 8.02 -13.07 22.14
N PRO A 462 9.33 -13.09 22.46
CA PRO A 462 10.34 -13.15 21.42
C PRO A 462 10.09 -14.39 20.55
N ILE A 463 10.07 -14.21 19.22
CA ILE A 463 10.14 -15.37 18.32
C ILE A 463 11.48 -16.05 18.60
N ASP A 464 11.42 -17.32 18.99
CA ASP A 464 12.63 -18.12 19.23
C ASP A 464 13.29 -18.42 17.88
N ASN A 465 14.11 -17.49 17.41
CA ASN A 465 14.86 -17.62 16.16
C ASN A 465 16.06 -18.57 16.27
N LYS A 466 16.22 -19.27 17.41
CA LYS A 466 17.36 -20.13 17.70
C LYS A 466 17.60 -21.18 16.61
N ASP A 467 16.58 -21.88 16.14
CA ASP A 467 16.75 -22.92 15.12
C ASP A 467 17.29 -22.37 13.79
N ASN A 468 16.83 -21.18 13.38
CA ASN A 468 17.31 -20.53 12.16
C ASN A 468 18.73 -20.00 12.33
N VAL A 469 19.07 -19.44 13.50
CA VAL A 469 20.43 -18.97 13.83
C VAL A 469 21.41 -20.15 13.85
N ASP A 470 21.04 -21.24 14.54
CA ASP A 470 21.84 -22.47 14.60
C ASP A 470 22.03 -23.06 13.19
N HIS A 471 21.01 -23.00 12.32
CA HIS A 471 21.11 -23.40 10.92
C HIS A 471 22.09 -22.54 10.09
N ILE A 472 21.97 -21.21 10.16
CA ILE A 472 22.86 -20.27 9.43
C ILE A 472 24.31 -20.51 9.86
N GLN A 473 24.54 -20.61 11.17
CA GLN A 473 25.85 -20.88 11.75
C GLN A 473 26.39 -22.23 11.28
N GLY A 474 25.58 -23.28 11.30
CA GLY A 474 25.95 -24.62 10.83
C GLY A 474 26.37 -24.66 9.36
N VAL A 475 25.68 -23.93 8.47
CA VAL A 475 26.05 -23.83 7.05
C VAL A 475 27.41 -23.16 6.88
N MET A 476 27.65 -22.05 7.60
CA MET A 476 28.96 -21.36 7.54
C MET A 476 30.10 -22.23 8.08
N GLU A 477 29.85 -22.97 9.15
CA GLU A 477 30.82 -23.90 9.75
C GLU A 477 31.13 -25.08 8.82
N ASP A 478 30.13 -25.67 8.16
CA ASP A 478 30.36 -26.73 7.18
C ASP A 478 31.23 -26.24 6.01
N MET A 479 30.93 -25.06 5.46
CA MET A 479 31.73 -24.49 4.37
C MET A 479 33.17 -24.17 4.80
N GLN A 480 33.36 -23.64 6.01
CA GLN A 480 34.69 -23.41 6.59
C GLN A 480 35.46 -24.72 6.76
N LEU A 481 34.80 -25.78 7.26
CA LEU A 481 35.43 -27.08 7.46
C LEU A 481 35.81 -27.73 6.13
N ARG A 482 34.95 -27.63 5.11
CA ARG A 482 35.24 -28.11 3.76
C ARG A 482 36.41 -27.38 3.12
N LYS A 483 36.51 -26.05 3.30
CA LYS A 483 37.67 -25.27 2.88
C LYS A 483 38.94 -25.76 3.57
N GLN A 484 38.93 -25.93 4.89
CA GLN A 484 40.09 -26.39 5.65
C GLN A 484 40.59 -27.76 5.14
N ARG A 485 39.69 -28.70 4.87
CA ARG A 485 40.04 -30.00 4.27
C ARG A 485 40.71 -29.85 2.90
N CYS A 486 40.28 -28.90 2.09
CA CYS A 486 40.94 -28.62 0.82
C CYS A 486 42.34 -28.04 1.04
N GLU A 487 42.51 -27.10 1.98
CA GLU A 487 43.80 -26.50 2.32
C GLU A 487 44.82 -27.54 2.79
N ASP A 488 44.41 -28.52 3.61
CA ASP A 488 45.28 -29.61 4.06
C ASP A 488 45.84 -30.44 2.87
N MET A 489 45.10 -30.53 1.77
CA MET A 489 45.51 -31.24 0.55
C MET A 489 46.31 -30.35 -0.42
N VAL A 490 46.11 -29.03 -0.37
CA VAL A 490 46.77 -28.05 -1.25
C VAL A 490 48.28 -28.10 -1.11
N ASP A 491 48.81 -28.19 0.12
CA ASP A 491 50.26 -28.16 0.34
C ASP A 491 50.96 -29.36 -0.31
N VAL A 492 50.37 -30.55 -0.16
CA VAL A 492 50.85 -31.77 -0.82
C VAL A 492 50.78 -31.62 -2.34
N ARG A 493 49.69 -31.05 -2.87
CA ARG A 493 49.51 -30.83 -4.30
C ARG A 493 50.52 -29.83 -4.86
N ARG A 494 50.69 -28.68 -4.19
CA ARG A 494 51.63 -27.61 -4.52
C ARG A 494 53.05 -28.15 -4.54
N LEU A 495 53.46 -28.91 -3.52
CA LEU A 495 54.78 -29.52 -3.45
C LEU A 495 55.04 -30.45 -4.65
N LYS A 496 54.09 -31.32 -4.99
CA LYS A 496 54.22 -32.22 -6.15
C LYS A 496 54.40 -31.44 -7.47
N MET A 497 53.61 -30.39 -7.67
CA MET A 497 53.69 -29.57 -8.88
C MET A 497 55.03 -28.81 -8.97
N LEU A 498 55.51 -28.23 -7.86
CA LEU A 498 56.82 -27.58 -7.80
C LEU A 498 57.96 -28.57 -8.06
N GLN A 499 57.89 -29.78 -7.49
CA GLN A 499 58.86 -30.84 -7.76
C GLN A 499 58.86 -31.26 -9.24
N MET A 500 57.70 -31.29 -9.91
CA MET A 500 57.64 -31.56 -11.35
C MET A 500 58.23 -30.41 -12.18
N VAL A 501 57.94 -29.15 -11.84
CA VAL A 501 58.58 -27.99 -12.51
C VAL A 501 60.10 -28.07 -12.37
N GLN A 502 60.61 -28.38 -11.17
CA GLN A 502 62.03 -28.55 -10.92
C GLN A 502 62.61 -29.72 -11.72
N LEU A 503 61.86 -30.82 -11.86
CA LEU A 503 62.27 -31.97 -12.67
C LEU A 503 62.51 -31.56 -14.13
N PHE A 504 61.56 -30.86 -14.74
CA PHE A 504 61.73 -30.34 -16.11
C PHE A 504 62.91 -29.41 -16.24
N LYS A 505 63.12 -28.54 -15.23
CA LYS A 505 64.24 -27.60 -15.24
C LYS A 505 65.59 -28.32 -15.15
N CYS A 506 65.71 -29.32 -14.28
CA CYS A 506 66.93 -30.13 -14.17
C CYS A 506 67.22 -30.90 -15.46
N GLU A 507 66.19 -31.44 -16.13
CA GLU A 507 66.36 -32.13 -17.41
C GLU A 507 66.83 -31.19 -18.55
N GLU A 508 66.26 -29.98 -18.62
CA GLU A 508 66.68 -28.93 -19.55
C GLU A 508 68.13 -28.50 -19.28
N ASP A 509 68.45 -28.13 -18.04
CA ASP A 509 69.78 -27.64 -17.66
C ASP A 509 70.86 -28.73 -17.80
N ALA A 510 70.52 -30.01 -17.58
CA ALA A 510 71.44 -31.12 -17.80
C ALA A 510 71.75 -31.31 -19.29
N SER A 511 70.74 -31.12 -20.16
CA SER A 511 70.94 -31.14 -21.61
C SER A 511 71.83 -29.99 -22.06
N GLN A 512 71.64 -28.80 -21.49
CA GLN A 512 72.49 -27.64 -21.76
C GLN A 512 73.94 -27.85 -21.31
N ALA A 513 74.17 -28.52 -20.17
CA ALA A 513 75.51 -28.87 -19.71
C ALA A 513 76.25 -29.80 -20.69
N VAL A 514 75.53 -30.73 -21.34
CA VAL A 514 76.09 -31.57 -22.42
C VAL A 514 76.53 -30.72 -23.60
N GLU A 515 75.71 -29.75 -24.02
CA GLU A 515 76.04 -28.84 -25.12
C GLU A 515 77.25 -27.97 -24.79
N TRP A 516 77.28 -27.33 -23.63
CA TRP A 516 78.43 -26.51 -23.20
C TRP A 516 79.71 -27.33 -23.11
N LEU A 517 79.65 -28.55 -22.60
CA LEU A 517 80.83 -29.42 -22.57
C LEU A 517 81.28 -29.81 -23.98
N GLY A 518 80.35 -29.98 -24.91
CA GLY A 518 80.63 -30.19 -26.34
C GLY A 518 81.29 -28.98 -27.00
N GLU A 519 80.83 -27.76 -26.69
CA GLU A 519 81.43 -26.51 -27.16
C GLU A 519 82.86 -26.33 -26.61
N LEU A 520 83.08 -26.68 -25.33
CA LEU A 520 84.42 -26.68 -24.74
C LEU A 520 85.34 -27.70 -25.44
N LEU A 521 84.85 -28.89 -25.74
CA LEU A 521 85.60 -29.89 -26.50
C LEU A 521 85.96 -29.38 -27.90
N ASP A 522 85.01 -28.77 -28.61
CA ASP A 522 85.24 -28.19 -29.93
C ASP A 522 86.26 -27.04 -29.89
N ALA A 523 86.17 -26.17 -28.88
CA ALA A 523 87.13 -25.09 -28.66
C ALA A 523 88.54 -25.64 -28.38
N LEU A 524 88.66 -26.71 -27.60
CA LEU A 524 89.93 -27.40 -27.34
C LEU A 524 90.54 -27.92 -28.65
N LEU A 525 89.75 -28.61 -29.47
CA LEU A 525 90.24 -29.19 -30.74
C LEU A 525 90.64 -28.12 -31.78
N LYS A 526 89.94 -26.99 -31.84
CA LYS A 526 90.17 -25.95 -32.85
C LYS A 526 91.26 -24.94 -32.50
N THR A 527 91.32 -24.52 -31.24
CA THR A 527 92.11 -23.33 -30.84
C THR A 527 93.37 -23.67 -30.05
N HIS A 528 93.39 -24.84 -29.41
CA HIS A 528 94.46 -25.24 -28.52
C HIS A 528 95.41 -26.24 -29.22
N ILE A 529 96.10 -25.74 -30.26
CA ILE A 529 97.09 -26.51 -31.04
C ILE A 529 98.53 -26.05 -30.74
N ARG A 530 98.73 -24.77 -30.40
CA ARG A 530 100.06 -24.21 -30.07
C ARG A 530 100.63 -24.85 -28.80
N LEU A 531 101.94 -25.12 -28.83
CA LEU A 531 102.73 -25.68 -27.73
C LEU A 531 103.66 -24.67 -27.04
N GLY A 532 103.82 -23.46 -27.58
CA GLY A 532 104.71 -22.42 -27.06
C GLY A 532 106.06 -22.37 -27.77
N ASP A 533 106.65 -21.18 -27.85
CA ASP A 533 107.89 -20.90 -28.57
C ASP A 533 109.12 -20.98 -27.64
N ASP A 534 108.93 -20.97 -26.31
CA ASP A 534 109.95 -21.15 -25.26
C ASP A 534 109.41 -21.85 -23.99
N SER A 535 110.28 -22.14 -23.00
CA SER A 535 109.89 -22.86 -21.76
C SER A 535 108.89 -22.07 -20.93
N GLN A 536 109.00 -20.74 -20.92
CA GLN A 536 108.14 -19.87 -20.12
C GLN A 536 106.74 -19.74 -20.72
N GLU A 537 106.62 -19.55 -22.04
CA GLU A 537 105.33 -19.53 -22.75
C GLU A 537 104.64 -20.89 -22.62
N THR A 538 105.38 -22.00 -22.71
CA THR A 538 104.83 -23.35 -22.54
C THR A 538 104.27 -23.58 -21.13
N LYS A 539 104.96 -23.11 -20.09
CA LYS A 539 104.45 -23.14 -18.70
C LYS A 539 103.18 -22.31 -18.53
N VAL A 540 103.12 -21.14 -19.16
CA VAL A 540 101.89 -20.32 -19.16
C VAL A 540 100.75 -21.03 -19.88
N LEU A 541 101.02 -21.74 -20.97
CA LEU A 541 100.02 -22.54 -21.69
C LEU A 541 99.53 -23.73 -20.86
N LEU A 542 100.41 -24.40 -20.09
CA LEU A 542 100.03 -25.44 -19.13
C LEU A 542 99.09 -24.91 -18.04
N GLU A 543 99.42 -23.76 -17.45
CA GLU A 543 98.57 -23.13 -16.42
C GLU A 543 97.21 -22.67 -16.97
N LYS A 544 97.17 -22.11 -18.18
CA LYS A 544 95.91 -21.77 -18.86
C LYS A 544 95.09 -23.01 -19.18
N HIS A 545 95.74 -24.07 -19.64
CA HIS A 545 95.12 -25.36 -19.94
C HIS A 545 94.50 -25.98 -18.69
N LYS A 546 95.22 -25.98 -17.56
CA LYS A 546 94.69 -26.45 -16.27
C LYS A 546 93.39 -25.72 -15.88
N LYS A 547 93.38 -24.38 -15.95
CA LYS A 547 92.17 -23.59 -15.66
C LYS A 547 91.02 -23.91 -16.62
N PHE A 548 91.31 -24.19 -17.89
CA PHE A 548 90.31 -24.60 -18.87
C PHE A 548 89.69 -25.95 -18.53
N VAL A 549 90.51 -26.91 -18.09
CA VAL A 549 90.05 -28.23 -17.61
C VAL A 549 89.19 -28.09 -16.35
N ASP A 550 89.59 -27.23 -15.41
CA ASP A 550 88.80 -26.98 -14.19
C ASP A 550 87.39 -26.46 -14.51
N VAL A 551 87.23 -25.61 -15.53
CA VAL A 551 85.91 -25.14 -16.02
C VAL A 551 85.11 -26.29 -16.61
N ALA A 552 85.71 -27.11 -17.47
CA ALA A 552 85.03 -28.26 -18.08
C ALA A 552 84.61 -29.31 -17.04
N GLN A 553 85.47 -29.59 -16.06
CA GLN A 553 85.18 -30.47 -14.93
C GLN A 553 84.00 -29.95 -14.12
N SER A 554 83.97 -28.65 -13.83
CA SER A 554 82.86 -28.02 -13.11
C SER A 554 81.53 -28.14 -13.88
N THR A 555 81.55 -27.95 -15.21
CA THR A 555 80.37 -28.13 -16.08
C THR A 555 79.90 -29.59 -16.09
N TYR A 556 80.82 -30.55 -16.16
CA TYR A 556 80.50 -31.98 -16.10
C TYR A 556 79.88 -32.36 -14.75
N ASP A 557 80.50 -31.93 -13.64
CA ASP A 557 80.01 -32.22 -12.29
C ASP A 557 78.64 -31.57 -12.04
N TYR A 558 78.41 -30.36 -12.55
CA TYR A 558 77.09 -29.71 -12.52
C TYR A 558 76.04 -30.55 -13.26
N GLY A 559 76.32 -30.99 -14.50
CA GLY A 559 75.42 -31.85 -15.27
C GLY A 559 75.11 -33.17 -14.54
N ARG A 560 76.10 -33.79 -13.88
CA ARG A 560 75.90 -34.99 -13.06
C ARG A 560 75.02 -34.73 -11.84
N GLN A 561 75.21 -33.61 -11.15
CA GLN A 561 74.40 -33.23 -9.99
C GLN A 561 72.94 -33.00 -10.39
N LEU A 562 72.69 -32.34 -11.53
CA LEU A 562 71.34 -32.16 -12.07
C LEU A 562 70.67 -33.50 -12.38
N LEU A 563 71.38 -34.43 -13.04
CA LEU A 563 70.86 -35.76 -13.34
C LEU A 563 70.58 -36.58 -12.06
N GLN A 564 71.41 -36.42 -11.02
CA GLN A 564 71.16 -37.02 -9.71
C GLN A 564 69.89 -36.43 -9.05
N ALA A 565 69.71 -35.11 -9.13
CA ALA A 565 68.50 -34.44 -8.65
C ALA A 565 67.24 -34.94 -9.38
N THR A 566 67.31 -35.13 -10.71
CA THR A 566 66.25 -35.72 -11.52
C THR A 566 65.84 -37.11 -11.01
N VAL A 567 66.81 -37.97 -10.67
CA VAL A 567 66.52 -39.30 -10.10
C VAL A 567 65.77 -39.21 -8.76
N VAL A 568 66.23 -38.32 -7.87
CA VAL A 568 65.59 -38.11 -6.55
C VAL A 568 64.17 -37.57 -6.70
N LEU A 569 63.97 -36.60 -7.61
CA LEU A 569 62.66 -36.03 -7.90
C LEU A 569 61.70 -37.07 -8.48
N CYS A 570 62.16 -37.92 -9.41
CA CYS A 570 61.35 -39.01 -9.96
C CYS A 570 60.95 -40.05 -8.89
N GLN A 571 61.83 -40.37 -7.95
CA GLN A 571 61.50 -41.23 -6.81
C GLN A 571 60.43 -40.59 -5.91
N SER A 572 60.58 -39.31 -5.58
CA SER A 572 59.60 -38.54 -4.78
C SER A 572 58.23 -38.50 -5.46
N LEU A 573 58.21 -38.23 -6.77
CA LEU A 573 57.01 -38.11 -7.58
C LEU A 573 56.41 -39.45 -8.01
N ARG A 574 57.14 -40.56 -7.83
CA ARG A 574 56.79 -41.89 -8.32
C ARG A 574 56.52 -41.91 -9.83
N CYS A 575 57.31 -41.15 -10.59
CA CYS A 575 57.21 -41.09 -12.05
C CYS A 575 58.49 -41.62 -12.71
N SER A 576 58.37 -42.14 -13.93
CA SER A 576 59.51 -42.57 -14.74
C SER A 576 60.16 -41.37 -15.43
N THR A 577 61.49 -41.30 -15.42
CA THR A 577 62.26 -40.28 -16.16
C THR A 577 62.00 -40.41 -17.66
N ARG A 578 61.68 -39.30 -18.35
CA ARG A 578 61.45 -39.31 -19.80
C ARG A 578 62.73 -39.00 -20.61
N SER A 579 63.66 -38.20 -20.07
CA SER A 579 64.87 -37.76 -20.80
C SER A 579 66.21 -38.16 -20.18
N SER A 580 66.26 -38.50 -18.88
CA SER A 580 67.53 -38.79 -18.18
C SER A 580 68.26 -40.04 -18.68
N GLY A 581 67.57 -40.95 -19.36
CA GLY A 581 68.14 -42.22 -19.83
C GLY A 581 69.29 -42.02 -20.82
N ASP A 582 69.14 -41.07 -21.75
CA ASP A 582 70.11 -40.82 -22.82
C ASP A 582 71.04 -39.63 -22.53
N THR A 583 70.63 -38.68 -21.68
CA THR A 583 71.44 -37.51 -21.34
C THR A 583 72.69 -37.88 -20.54
N LEU A 584 72.59 -38.81 -19.57
CA LEU A 584 73.75 -39.26 -18.80
C LEU A 584 74.81 -39.96 -19.68
N PRO A 585 74.47 -40.93 -20.56
CA PRO A 585 75.39 -41.48 -21.54
C PRO A 585 76.05 -40.41 -22.43
N ARG A 586 75.28 -39.43 -22.93
CA ARG A 586 75.82 -38.34 -23.75
C ARG A 586 76.81 -37.48 -22.98
N LEU A 587 76.48 -37.08 -21.75
CA LEU A 587 77.37 -36.32 -20.88
C LEU A 587 78.69 -37.06 -20.63
N ASN A 588 78.59 -38.35 -20.27
CA ASN A 588 79.76 -39.20 -20.04
C ASN A 588 80.61 -39.40 -21.30
N ARG A 589 79.98 -39.50 -22.48
CA ARG A 589 80.68 -39.62 -23.76
C ARG A 589 81.50 -38.36 -24.06
N VAL A 590 80.87 -37.18 -24.01
CA VAL A 590 81.57 -35.91 -24.28
C VAL A 590 82.69 -35.69 -23.25
N TRP A 591 82.45 -35.99 -21.97
CA TRP A 591 83.48 -35.91 -20.93
C TRP A 591 84.67 -36.83 -21.17
N LYS A 592 84.42 -38.07 -21.59
CA LYS A 592 85.48 -39.03 -21.94
C LYS A 592 86.32 -38.54 -23.12
N GLN A 593 85.66 -38.00 -24.15
CA GLN A 593 86.36 -37.39 -25.29
C GLN A 593 87.20 -36.18 -24.87
N PHE A 594 86.64 -35.32 -24.01
CA PHE A 594 87.33 -34.17 -23.44
C PHE A 594 88.57 -34.56 -22.62
N THR A 595 88.43 -35.58 -21.77
CA THR A 595 89.53 -36.08 -20.93
C THR A 595 90.68 -36.62 -21.78
N VAL A 596 90.39 -37.47 -22.77
CA VAL A 596 91.41 -38.02 -23.68
C VAL A 596 92.14 -36.90 -24.46
N THR A 597 91.39 -35.92 -24.97
CA THR A 597 91.98 -34.79 -25.71
C THR A 597 92.85 -33.92 -24.81
N THR A 598 92.40 -33.73 -23.57
CA THR A 598 93.10 -32.95 -22.55
C THR A 598 94.40 -33.62 -22.11
N GLU A 599 94.37 -34.92 -21.81
CA GLU A 599 95.55 -35.71 -21.43
C GLU A 599 96.60 -35.68 -22.54
N GLU A 600 96.17 -35.88 -23.78
CA GLU A 600 97.04 -35.78 -24.95
C GLU A 600 97.70 -34.40 -25.06
N ARG A 601 96.92 -33.33 -24.88
CA ARG A 601 97.44 -31.96 -24.95
C ARG A 601 98.40 -31.63 -23.81
N VAL A 602 98.10 -32.04 -22.57
CA VAL A 602 99.00 -31.85 -21.42
C VAL A 602 100.33 -32.53 -21.71
N HIS A 603 100.29 -33.78 -22.16
CA HIS A 603 101.50 -34.54 -22.44
C HIS A 603 102.35 -33.89 -23.55
N ARG A 604 101.73 -33.39 -24.63
CA ARG A 604 102.44 -32.61 -25.66
C ARG A 604 103.06 -31.33 -25.12
N LEU A 605 102.35 -30.60 -24.27
CA LEU A 605 102.86 -29.38 -23.63
C LEU A 605 104.00 -29.68 -22.65
N GLU A 606 103.91 -30.75 -21.87
CA GLU A 606 104.98 -31.20 -20.96
C GLU A 606 106.23 -31.59 -21.75
N MET A 607 106.09 -32.36 -22.83
CA MET A 607 107.21 -32.71 -23.69
C MET A 607 107.82 -31.49 -24.39
N ALA A 608 107.00 -30.54 -24.83
CA ALA A 608 107.47 -29.26 -25.36
C ALA A 608 108.22 -28.45 -24.29
N CYS A 609 107.74 -28.44 -23.04
CA CYS A 609 108.40 -27.77 -21.94
C CYS A 609 109.74 -28.42 -21.60
N SER A 610 109.81 -29.75 -21.58
CA SER A 610 111.06 -30.49 -21.41
C SER A 610 112.05 -30.19 -22.52
N PHE A 611 111.60 -30.18 -23.79
CA PHE A 611 112.43 -29.84 -24.94
C PHE A 611 112.97 -28.41 -24.84
N HIS A 612 112.10 -27.42 -24.63
CA HIS A 612 112.51 -26.02 -24.50
C HIS A 612 113.43 -25.79 -23.32
N THR A 613 113.18 -26.43 -22.18
CA THR A 613 114.05 -26.33 -20.99
C THR A 613 115.43 -26.95 -21.26
N ALA A 614 115.50 -28.08 -21.97
CA ALA A 614 116.78 -28.69 -22.36
C ALA A 614 117.52 -27.82 -23.39
N ALA A 615 116.81 -27.27 -24.39
CA ALA A 615 117.38 -26.39 -25.40
C ALA A 615 117.89 -25.06 -24.78
N GLU A 616 117.15 -24.48 -23.84
CA GLU A 616 117.56 -23.30 -23.08
C GLU A 616 118.84 -23.56 -22.27
N LYS A 617 118.97 -24.72 -21.62
CA LYS A 617 120.21 -25.09 -20.90
C LYS A 617 121.42 -25.09 -21.84
N VAL A 618 121.28 -25.69 -23.02
CA VAL A 618 122.34 -25.71 -24.05
C VAL A 618 122.65 -24.31 -24.55
N LEU A 619 121.65 -23.47 -24.82
CA LEU A 619 121.85 -22.08 -25.28
C LEU A 619 122.53 -21.20 -24.23
N VAL A 620 122.18 -21.36 -22.95
CA VAL A 620 122.81 -20.65 -21.82
C VAL A 620 124.26 -21.12 -21.62
N GLN A 621 124.52 -22.42 -21.78
CA GLN A 621 125.87 -23.00 -21.69
C GLN A 621 126.76 -22.64 -22.90
N ALA A 622 126.18 -22.46 -24.09
CA ALA A 622 126.90 -22.06 -25.32
C ALA A 622 127.10 -20.53 -25.48
N SER A 623 126.71 -19.73 -24.48
CA SER A 623 126.87 -18.28 -24.50
C SER A 623 128.34 -17.88 -24.30
N PRO A 624 128.91 -16.93 -25.06
CA PRO A 624 130.37 -16.68 -25.17
C PRO A 624 131.08 -16.12 -23.92
N ASP A 625 130.40 -16.04 -22.78
CA ASP A 625 130.89 -15.41 -21.54
C ASP A 625 131.14 -16.42 -20.39
N GLN A 626 130.99 -17.73 -20.63
CA GLN A 626 131.42 -18.80 -19.72
C GLN A 626 132.56 -19.62 -20.36
N GLY A 627 133.71 -19.66 -19.69
CA GLY A 627 134.94 -20.28 -20.20
C GLY A 627 134.83 -21.80 -20.41
N ASP A 628 135.68 -22.31 -21.31
CA ASP A 628 135.84 -23.70 -21.78
C ASP A 628 135.33 -24.75 -20.78
N LEU A 629 134.13 -25.29 -21.04
CA LEU A 629 133.59 -26.46 -20.37
C LEU A 629 134.11 -27.75 -21.06
N PRO A 630 134.15 -28.89 -20.33
CA PRO A 630 134.59 -30.17 -20.91
C PRO A 630 133.66 -30.63 -22.04
N VAL A 631 134.24 -31.05 -23.18
CA VAL A 631 133.54 -31.58 -24.37
C VAL A 631 132.55 -32.71 -24.03
N GLU A 632 132.80 -33.48 -22.98
CA GLU A 632 131.92 -34.55 -22.50
C GLU A 632 130.56 -34.02 -21.97
N VAL A 633 130.54 -32.85 -21.33
CA VAL A 633 129.31 -32.24 -20.77
C VAL A 633 128.48 -31.56 -21.87
N GLU A 634 129.13 -31.00 -22.88
CA GLU A 634 128.44 -30.49 -24.07
C GLU A 634 127.77 -31.64 -24.83
N GLN A 635 128.48 -32.76 -25.04
CA GLN A 635 127.92 -33.89 -25.79
C GLN A 635 126.72 -34.55 -25.09
N GLU A 636 126.77 -34.74 -23.76
CA GLU A 636 125.63 -35.28 -23.00
C GLU A 636 124.39 -34.36 -23.05
N THR A 637 124.58 -33.04 -23.02
CA THR A 637 123.45 -32.08 -23.07
C THR A 637 122.83 -31.97 -24.47
N TYR A 638 123.62 -32.09 -25.54
CA TYR A 638 123.10 -32.20 -26.91
C TYR A 638 122.33 -33.52 -27.12
N GLU A 639 122.82 -34.63 -26.59
CA GLU A 639 122.13 -35.94 -26.64
C GLU A 639 120.79 -35.91 -25.88
N GLU A 640 120.71 -35.20 -24.74
CA GLU A 640 119.46 -34.98 -24.01
C GLU A 640 118.43 -34.20 -24.85
N VAL A 641 118.85 -33.08 -25.47
CA VAL A 641 117.96 -32.27 -26.33
C VAL A 641 117.49 -33.07 -27.55
N GLU A 642 118.38 -33.82 -28.19
CA GLU A 642 118.02 -34.66 -29.35
C GLU A 642 117.01 -35.76 -28.95
N THR A 643 117.20 -36.39 -27.79
CA THR A 643 116.32 -37.44 -27.28
C THR A 643 114.92 -36.89 -26.97
N VAL A 644 114.83 -35.78 -26.24
CA VAL A 644 113.55 -35.15 -25.88
C VAL A 644 112.86 -34.56 -27.12
N GLY A 645 113.64 -34.01 -28.07
CA GLY A 645 113.14 -33.49 -29.34
C GLY A 645 112.56 -34.57 -30.25
N LYS A 646 113.24 -35.72 -30.39
CA LYS A 646 112.71 -36.89 -31.13
C LYS A 646 111.42 -37.40 -30.49
N ALA A 647 111.41 -37.54 -29.17
CA ALA A 647 110.22 -37.99 -28.45
C ALA A 647 109.03 -37.03 -28.65
N LEU A 648 109.25 -35.71 -28.63
CA LEU A 648 108.21 -34.72 -28.89
C LEU A 648 107.66 -34.81 -30.33
N LEU A 649 108.54 -34.95 -31.32
CA LEU A 649 108.15 -35.12 -32.72
C LEU A 649 107.31 -36.39 -32.91
N ASP A 650 107.75 -37.52 -32.35
CA ASP A 650 107.00 -38.78 -32.40
C ASP A 650 105.60 -38.58 -31.81
N ARG A 651 105.51 -37.89 -30.66
CA ARG A 651 104.24 -37.68 -29.99
C ARG A 651 103.29 -36.76 -30.75
N LEU A 652 103.81 -35.73 -31.41
CA LEU A 652 103.02 -34.81 -32.24
C LEU A 652 102.35 -35.52 -33.43
N THR A 653 102.91 -36.63 -33.91
CA THR A 653 102.34 -37.41 -35.02
C THR A 653 101.21 -38.35 -34.60
N VAL A 654 101.03 -38.59 -33.29
CA VAL A 654 99.96 -39.47 -32.78
C VAL A 654 98.61 -38.72 -32.88
N PRO A 655 97.59 -39.24 -33.56
CA PRO A 655 96.26 -38.62 -33.55
C PRO A 655 95.56 -38.82 -32.19
N VAL A 656 94.70 -37.88 -31.81
CA VAL A 656 93.75 -38.09 -30.70
C VAL A 656 92.69 -39.07 -31.21
N ILE A 657 92.63 -40.27 -30.63
CA ILE A 657 91.65 -41.30 -31.01
C ILE A 657 90.59 -41.40 -29.93
N PHE A 658 89.32 -41.25 -30.31
CA PHE A 658 88.22 -41.42 -29.37
C PHE A 658 87.82 -42.91 -29.27
N PRO A 659 87.50 -43.39 -28.06
CA PRO A 659 87.14 -44.79 -27.83
C PRO A 659 85.80 -45.21 -28.46
N ASP A 660 85.02 -44.26 -28.98
CA ASP A 660 83.67 -44.49 -29.54
C ASP A 660 83.62 -44.26 -31.07
N GLY A 661 84.79 -44.21 -31.74
CA GLY A 661 84.96 -43.93 -33.17
C GLY A 661 85.72 -42.65 -33.43
#